data_AF-A0A1A7WLP9-F1
#
_entry.id   AF-A0A1A7WLP9-F1
#
_cell.length_a   1.000
_cell.length_b   1.000
_cell.length_c   1.000
_cell.angle_alpha   90.00
_cell.angle_beta   90.00
_cell.angle_gamma   90.00
#
_symmetry.space_group_name_H-M   'P 1'
#
loop_
_entity.id
_entity.type
_entity.pdbx_description
1 polymer ?
#
loop_
_entity_poly.entity_id
_entity_poly.type
_entity_poly.pdbx_seq_one_letter_code
_entity_poly.pdbx_strand_id
1 'polypeptide(L)'
;MDSTALELDAVKFAKTAVTYDQNAKYNEAVFYYKEAAQALIYAGMAGSKLEGLQDKVNEYLDRVQALHNAVQSQKNDPLKSRQQVDLERAHFLVTQAFEEDEKGNGDEAIELYTQAVELCIKTSNETSDQALQTKLKQLARQALDRAEGLKESQSKLTSPQTQDRTGLPGTKPSSGVGSGGTVRQFFPLGPDFSLQDRPQPQPVRAVQSCDPQGQRYTAEEIEVLRSTSTINGIAYVPFMSVDLKERFAFPVPFSDKSGKLALSPKQKAIFSRWVQPDEICNNPTMIMSVSSFSIKQTVVSDCSFVASLAISAAYERRYNKKLITSIIYPQNRRGEPEYNPCGKYMVKLHINGVPRKVIIDDYLPVDRNGELLCSYSSNRNELWVSLIEKAYMKVMGGYDFPGSNSNIDLHALTGWIPERIAMHSDNQSFNKEDTFRMLFQRFHNGHVLITTATGVMTEEEGEKWGLVPTHAYAVLDIRERKGMRFLQLKNPWSHLRWKGRYSERDEKNWTPELLKYLNFDPKTAQKFDNGVFWIAWEDLCQYYDVIYLSWNPALFKDSSCIHSSWDGKQGPVKDVYSLANNPQYRLEVQCPAGGAAVWVLLTRHITDKDDFAQNREFITLVVYKSDGKKVYYPGEL
;
A
#
# COMPACT_ATOMS: atom_id res chain seq x y z
N MET A 1 -16.19 7.70 -12.11
CA MET A 1 -15.50 6.53 -12.70
C MET A 1 -15.91 6.44 -14.15
N ASP A 2 -15.00 6.09 -15.05
CA ASP A 2 -15.31 5.79 -16.45
C ASP A 2 -15.97 4.41 -16.52
N SER A 3 -17.19 4.32 -17.05
CA SER A 3 -17.91 3.05 -17.16
C SER A 3 -17.17 2.08 -18.05
N THR A 4 -16.56 2.54 -19.14
CA THR A 4 -15.86 1.67 -20.10
C THR A 4 -14.62 1.02 -19.50
N ALA A 5 -13.86 1.74 -18.66
CA ALA A 5 -12.71 1.17 -17.95
C ALA A 5 -13.14 0.06 -16.97
N LEU A 6 -14.24 0.26 -16.25
CA LEU A 6 -14.77 -0.72 -15.30
C LEU A 6 -15.34 -1.96 -15.99
N GLU A 7 -15.96 -1.79 -17.17
CA GLU A 7 -16.38 -2.91 -18.01
C GLU A 7 -15.19 -3.74 -18.47
N LEU A 8 -14.08 -3.08 -18.87
CA LEU A 8 -12.85 -3.77 -19.26
C LEU A 8 -12.23 -4.54 -18.08
N ASP A 9 -12.21 -3.95 -16.90
CA ASP A 9 -11.75 -4.62 -15.68
C ASP A 9 -12.61 -5.83 -15.35
N ALA A 10 -13.93 -5.72 -15.45
CA ALA A 10 -14.84 -6.84 -15.25
C ALA A 10 -14.56 -8.00 -16.21
N VAL A 11 -14.37 -7.70 -17.49
CA VAL A 11 -14.02 -8.72 -18.51
C VAL A 11 -12.66 -9.34 -18.21
N LYS A 12 -11.68 -8.54 -17.81
CA LYS A 12 -10.34 -9.01 -17.45
C LYS A 12 -10.39 -9.95 -16.25
N PHE A 13 -11.07 -9.56 -15.18
CA PHE A 13 -11.26 -10.39 -13.99
C PHE A 13 -12.04 -11.65 -14.31
N ALA A 14 -13.14 -11.58 -15.08
CA ALA A 14 -13.90 -12.77 -15.47
C ALA A 14 -13.07 -13.77 -16.29
N LYS A 15 -12.30 -13.30 -17.28
CA LYS A 15 -11.39 -14.16 -18.06
C LYS A 15 -10.33 -14.81 -17.18
N THR A 16 -9.81 -14.04 -16.22
CA THR A 16 -8.81 -14.52 -15.26
C THR A 16 -9.43 -15.57 -14.33
N ALA A 17 -10.65 -15.32 -13.84
CA ALA A 17 -11.42 -16.25 -13.01
C ALA A 17 -11.66 -17.58 -13.74
N VAL A 18 -12.14 -17.54 -14.99
CA VAL A 18 -12.37 -18.74 -15.82
C VAL A 18 -11.08 -19.53 -16.02
N THR A 19 -9.95 -18.84 -16.23
CA THR A 19 -8.64 -19.49 -16.40
C THR A 19 -8.22 -20.21 -15.12
N TYR A 20 -8.39 -19.59 -13.96
CA TYR A 20 -8.10 -20.24 -12.67
C TYR A 20 -9.06 -21.40 -12.38
N ASP A 21 -10.34 -21.22 -12.68
CA ASP A 21 -11.39 -22.22 -12.53
C ASP A 21 -11.10 -23.48 -13.35
N GLN A 22 -10.75 -23.32 -14.63
CA GLN A 22 -10.34 -24.41 -15.52
C GLN A 22 -9.06 -25.12 -15.08
N ASN A 23 -8.14 -24.40 -14.43
CA ASN A 23 -6.90 -24.95 -13.90
C ASN A 23 -7.05 -25.51 -12.46
N ALA A 24 -8.28 -25.68 -11.97
CA ALA A 24 -8.60 -26.16 -10.62
C ALA A 24 -8.01 -25.32 -9.47
N LYS A 25 -7.67 -24.06 -9.74
CA LYS A 25 -7.20 -23.08 -8.76
C LYS A 25 -8.39 -22.31 -8.19
N TYR A 26 -9.20 -23.00 -7.39
CA TYR A 26 -10.53 -22.51 -7.02
C TYR A 26 -10.51 -21.30 -6.08
N ASN A 27 -9.50 -21.15 -5.22
CA ASN A 27 -9.34 -19.98 -4.34
C ASN A 27 -9.17 -18.68 -5.16
N GLU A 28 -8.28 -18.73 -6.14
CA GLU A 28 -8.01 -17.63 -7.05
C GLU A 28 -9.21 -17.35 -7.95
N ALA A 29 -9.86 -18.40 -8.46
CA ALA A 29 -11.07 -18.25 -9.27
C ALA A 29 -12.20 -17.55 -8.49
N VAL A 30 -12.48 -17.98 -7.25
CA VAL A 30 -13.46 -17.36 -6.35
C VAL A 30 -13.19 -15.86 -6.20
N PHE A 31 -11.92 -15.51 -5.96
CA PHE A 31 -11.53 -14.12 -5.81
C PHE A 31 -11.84 -13.30 -7.07
N TYR A 32 -11.39 -13.75 -8.23
CA TYR A 32 -11.56 -13.01 -9.48
C TYR A 32 -13.02 -12.96 -9.95
N TYR A 33 -13.84 -13.97 -9.68
CA TYR A 33 -15.28 -13.87 -9.93
C TYR A 33 -15.95 -12.81 -9.04
N LYS A 34 -15.57 -12.69 -7.77
CA LYS A 34 -16.06 -11.62 -6.88
C LYS A 34 -15.64 -10.25 -7.39
N GLU A 35 -14.37 -10.09 -7.78
CA GLU A 35 -13.85 -8.82 -8.32
C GLU A 35 -14.49 -8.47 -9.68
N ALA A 36 -14.77 -9.47 -10.53
CA ALA A 36 -15.49 -9.27 -11.78
C ALA A 36 -16.94 -8.79 -11.54
N ALA A 37 -17.65 -9.43 -10.62
CA ALA A 37 -19.00 -9.01 -10.21
C ALA A 37 -18.99 -7.58 -9.68
N GLN A 38 -17.99 -7.24 -8.85
CA GLN A 38 -17.84 -5.91 -8.29
C GLN A 38 -17.50 -4.84 -9.34
N ALA A 39 -16.65 -5.16 -10.33
CA ALA A 39 -16.35 -4.25 -11.43
C ALA A 39 -17.57 -3.97 -12.31
N LEU A 40 -18.39 -4.99 -12.63
CA LEU A 40 -19.66 -4.82 -13.36
C LEU A 40 -20.65 -3.95 -12.57
N ILE A 41 -20.73 -4.17 -11.26
CA ILE A 41 -21.49 -3.33 -10.33
C ILE A 41 -21.08 -1.86 -10.49
N TYR A 42 -19.79 -1.56 -10.40
CA TYR A 42 -19.30 -0.18 -10.51
C TYR A 42 -19.51 0.39 -11.92
N ALA A 43 -19.38 -0.42 -12.97
CA ALA A 43 -19.64 -0.01 -14.35
C ALA A 43 -21.09 0.46 -14.53
N GLY A 44 -22.05 -0.29 -13.98
CA GLY A 44 -23.46 0.10 -13.95
C GLY A 44 -23.67 1.45 -13.24
N MET A 45 -23.00 1.66 -12.10
CA MET A 45 -23.06 2.92 -11.35
C MET A 45 -22.43 4.11 -12.09
N ALA A 46 -21.45 3.85 -12.96
CA ALA A 46 -20.79 4.84 -13.80
C ALA A 46 -21.59 5.17 -15.09
N GLY A 47 -22.78 4.59 -15.27
CA GLY A 47 -23.64 4.82 -16.45
C GLY A 47 -23.35 3.90 -17.63
N SER A 48 -22.78 2.70 -17.38
CA SER A 48 -22.66 1.65 -18.40
C SER A 48 -24.00 1.37 -19.08
N LYS A 49 -23.96 1.20 -20.40
CA LYS A 49 -25.11 0.84 -21.23
C LYS A 49 -25.18 -0.66 -21.54
N LEU A 50 -24.33 -1.48 -20.92
CA LEU A 50 -24.36 -2.92 -21.12
C LEU A 50 -25.67 -3.51 -20.57
N GLU A 51 -26.44 -4.16 -21.44
CA GLU A 51 -27.63 -4.91 -21.05
C GLU A 51 -27.24 -6.20 -20.30
N GLY A 52 -28.06 -6.62 -19.33
CA GLY A 52 -27.82 -7.87 -18.58
C GLY A 52 -26.70 -7.82 -17.53
N LEU A 53 -26.23 -6.63 -17.15
CA LEU A 53 -25.20 -6.45 -16.11
C LEU A 53 -25.53 -7.20 -14.81
N GLN A 54 -26.77 -7.07 -14.32
CA GLN A 54 -27.21 -7.72 -13.08
C GLN A 54 -27.26 -9.25 -13.21
N ASP A 55 -27.64 -9.77 -14.37
CA ASP A 55 -27.65 -11.21 -14.62
C ASP A 55 -26.22 -11.77 -14.60
N LYS A 56 -25.26 -11.06 -15.19
CA LYS A 56 -23.83 -11.43 -15.15
C LYS A 56 -23.23 -11.36 -13.75
N VAL A 57 -23.62 -10.35 -12.96
CA VAL A 57 -23.22 -10.26 -11.54
C VAL A 57 -23.72 -11.48 -10.77
N ASN A 58 -24.99 -11.83 -10.92
CA ASN A 58 -25.57 -13.01 -10.27
C ASN A 58 -24.89 -14.31 -10.71
N GLU A 59 -24.62 -14.48 -12.01
CA GLU A 59 -23.90 -15.65 -12.56
C GLU A 59 -22.52 -15.84 -11.90
N TYR A 60 -21.75 -14.76 -11.74
CA TYR A 60 -20.44 -14.83 -11.09
C TYR A 60 -20.55 -15.14 -9.59
N LEU A 61 -21.54 -14.57 -8.89
CA LEU A 61 -21.78 -14.86 -7.46
C LEU A 61 -22.25 -16.30 -7.22
N ASP A 62 -23.08 -16.86 -8.11
CA ASP A 62 -23.50 -18.26 -8.04
C ASP A 62 -22.31 -19.19 -8.30
N ARG A 63 -21.43 -18.88 -9.26
CA ARG A 63 -20.21 -19.66 -9.50
C ARG A 63 -19.27 -19.60 -8.30
N VAL A 64 -19.13 -18.45 -7.66
CA VAL A 64 -18.38 -18.28 -6.40
C VAL A 64 -18.92 -19.22 -5.32
N GLN A 65 -20.24 -19.30 -5.16
CA GLN A 65 -20.86 -20.18 -4.18
C GLN A 65 -20.59 -21.65 -4.48
N ALA A 66 -20.63 -22.05 -5.75
CA ALA A 66 -20.29 -23.41 -6.18
C ALA A 66 -18.82 -23.76 -5.90
N LEU A 67 -17.90 -22.82 -6.21
CA LEU A 67 -16.47 -23.01 -6.00
C LEU A 67 -16.07 -23.01 -4.52
N HIS A 68 -16.75 -22.27 -3.65
CA HIS A 68 -16.50 -22.34 -2.21
C HIS A 68 -16.65 -23.77 -1.66
N ASN A 69 -17.62 -24.53 -2.17
CA ASN A 69 -17.81 -25.94 -1.77
C ASN A 69 -16.64 -26.82 -2.25
N ALA A 70 -16.06 -26.54 -3.42
CA ALA A 70 -14.89 -27.24 -3.96
C ALA A 70 -13.56 -26.82 -3.29
N VAL A 71 -13.47 -25.57 -2.82
CA VAL A 71 -12.34 -25.09 -2.02
C VAL A 71 -12.31 -25.76 -0.65
N GLN A 72 -13.48 -25.97 -0.03
CA GLN A 72 -13.56 -26.65 1.27
C GLN A 72 -13.05 -28.10 1.20
N SER A 73 -13.15 -28.77 0.05
CA SER A 73 -12.54 -30.10 -0.16
C SER A 73 -11.05 -30.06 -0.52
N GLN A 74 -10.53 -28.94 -1.05
CA GLN A 74 -9.10 -28.72 -1.37
C GLN A 74 -8.24 -28.22 -0.20
N LYS A 75 -8.81 -27.95 0.98
CA LYS A 75 -8.06 -27.54 2.19
C LYS A 75 -6.96 -28.52 2.63
N ASN A 76 -6.85 -29.69 1.99
CA ASN A 76 -5.91 -30.76 2.25
C ASN A 76 -4.76 -30.87 1.24
N ASP A 77 -4.61 -29.95 0.27
CA ASP A 77 -3.44 -29.97 -0.62
C ASP A 77 -2.15 -29.79 0.20
N PRO A 78 -1.14 -30.66 0.03
CA PRO A 78 0.09 -30.59 0.81
C PRO A 78 0.86 -29.31 0.49
N LEU A 79 1.51 -28.75 1.51
CA LEU A 79 2.39 -27.59 1.34
C LEU A 79 3.61 -27.93 0.49
N LYS A 80 4.16 -26.93 -0.22
CA LYS A 80 5.41 -27.05 -0.98
C LYS A 80 6.53 -27.59 -0.09
N SER A 81 7.33 -28.49 -0.64
CA SER A 81 8.54 -28.95 0.05
C SER A 81 9.59 -27.84 0.05
N ARG A 82 10.51 -27.91 1.01
CA ARG A 82 11.64 -26.97 1.09
C ARG A 82 12.40 -26.86 -0.24
N GLN A 83 12.60 -27.98 -0.93
CA GLN A 83 13.33 -28.00 -2.20
C GLN A 83 12.54 -27.35 -3.35
N GLN A 84 11.20 -27.37 -3.30
CA GLN A 84 10.37 -26.62 -4.25
C GLN A 84 10.47 -25.10 -3.99
N VAL A 85 10.50 -24.68 -2.72
CA VAL A 85 10.71 -23.27 -2.35
C VAL A 85 12.12 -22.80 -2.74
N ASP A 86 13.15 -23.63 -2.55
CA ASP A 86 14.52 -23.32 -2.97
C ASP A 86 14.64 -23.17 -4.50
N LEU A 87 13.86 -23.93 -5.29
CA LEU A 87 13.78 -23.75 -6.74
C LEU A 87 13.17 -22.38 -7.10
N GLU A 88 12.11 -21.94 -6.40
CA GLU A 88 11.51 -20.62 -6.62
C GLU A 88 12.49 -19.49 -6.28
N ARG A 89 13.27 -19.66 -5.21
CA ARG A 89 14.34 -18.72 -4.84
C ARG A 89 15.44 -18.66 -5.90
N ALA A 90 15.85 -19.80 -6.44
CA ALA A 90 16.81 -19.85 -7.53
C ALA A 90 16.28 -19.15 -8.79
N HIS A 91 15.01 -19.34 -9.15
CA HIS A 91 14.37 -18.62 -10.26
C HIS A 91 14.34 -17.10 -10.03
N PHE A 92 14.05 -16.67 -8.80
CA PHE A 92 14.07 -15.26 -8.45
C PHE A 92 15.48 -14.65 -8.59
N LEU A 93 16.52 -15.35 -8.11
CA LEU A 93 17.92 -14.95 -8.30
C LEU A 93 18.29 -14.80 -9.79
N VAL A 94 17.92 -15.78 -10.63
CA VAL A 94 18.18 -15.73 -12.09
C VAL A 94 17.45 -14.57 -12.75
N THR A 95 16.22 -14.28 -12.34
CA THR A 95 15.43 -13.17 -12.88
C THR A 95 16.10 -11.83 -12.56
N GLN A 96 16.52 -11.65 -11.30
CA GLN A 96 17.23 -10.44 -10.87
C GLN A 96 18.60 -10.31 -11.55
N ALA A 97 19.33 -11.41 -11.72
CA ALA A 97 20.60 -11.42 -12.46
C ALA A 97 20.43 -10.93 -13.90
N PHE A 98 19.37 -11.39 -14.57
CA PHE A 98 19.05 -10.97 -15.94
C PHE A 98 18.68 -9.48 -16.02
N GLU A 99 17.96 -8.95 -15.02
CA GLU A 99 17.64 -7.52 -14.99
C GLU A 99 18.88 -6.65 -14.79
N GLU A 100 19.82 -7.06 -13.94
CA GLU A 100 21.09 -6.36 -13.76
C GLU A 100 21.99 -6.45 -14.99
N ASP A 101 21.99 -7.59 -15.68
CA ASP A 101 22.66 -7.81 -16.96
C ASP A 101 22.13 -6.84 -18.04
N GLU A 102 20.81 -6.74 -18.21
CA GLU A 102 20.20 -5.79 -19.15
C GLU A 102 20.49 -4.32 -18.81
N LYS A 103 20.65 -3.99 -17.52
CA LYS A 103 21.05 -2.65 -17.07
C LYS A 103 22.55 -2.37 -17.31
N GLY A 104 23.33 -3.37 -17.71
CA GLY A 104 24.77 -3.27 -17.91
C GLY A 104 25.59 -3.43 -16.62
N ASN A 105 24.98 -3.86 -15.52
CA ASN A 105 25.65 -4.08 -14.23
C ASN A 105 26.22 -5.51 -14.18
N GLY A 106 27.20 -5.78 -15.05
CA GLY A 106 27.72 -7.14 -15.28
C GLY A 106 28.26 -7.85 -14.04
N ASP A 107 28.92 -7.14 -13.13
CA ASP A 107 29.51 -7.74 -11.92
C ASP A 107 28.43 -8.27 -10.96
N GLU A 108 27.38 -7.48 -10.70
CA GLU A 108 26.25 -7.90 -9.86
C GLU A 108 25.47 -9.04 -10.52
N ALA A 109 25.27 -8.96 -11.84
CA ALA A 109 24.63 -10.03 -12.60
C ALA A 109 25.39 -11.36 -12.48
N ILE A 110 26.72 -11.34 -12.62
CA ILE A 110 27.57 -12.52 -12.46
C ILE A 110 27.46 -13.10 -11.05
N GLU A 111 27.45 -12.26 -10.02
CA GLU A 111 27.31 -12.70 -8.64
C GLU A 111 25.96 -13.40 -8.40
N LEU A 112 24.87 -12.79 -8.86
CA LEU A 112 23.52 -13.34 -8.72
C LEU A 112 23.35 -14.66 -9.49
N TYR A 113 23.87 -14.76 -10.72
CA TYR A 113 23.88 -16.02 -11.47
C TYR A 113 24.68 -17.11 -10.74
N THR A 114 25.86 -16.77 -10.20
CA THR A 114 26.69 -17.73 -9.47
C THR A 114 25.97 -18.27 -8.23
N GLN A 115 25.32 -17.40 -7.45
CA GLN A 115 24.53 -17.80 -6.29
C GLN A 115 23.33 -18.68 -6.66
N ALA A 116 22.67 -18.39 -7.78
CA ALA A 116 21.58 -19.23 -8.28
C ALA A 116 22.07 -20.65 -8.64
N VAL A 117 23.24 -20.75 -9.29
CA VAL A 117 23.88 -22.03 -9.65
C VAL A 117 24.21 -22.84 -8.40
N GLU A 118 24.86 -22.22 -7.41
CA GLU A 118 25.20 -22.87 -6.14
C GLU A 118 23.97 -23.42 -5.42
N LEU A 119 22.91 -22.61 -5.32
CA LEU A 119 21.64 -23.02 -4.72
C LEU A 119 21.02 -24.20 -5.49
N CYS A 120 20.96 -24.13 -6.83
CA CYS A 120 20.41 -25.20 -7.65
C CYS A 120 21.16 -26.54 -7.46
N ILE A 121 22.49 -26.50 -7.47
CA ILE A 121 23.32 -27.70 -7.30
C ILE A 121 23.12 -28.30 -5.91
N LYS A 122 23.14 -27.46 -4.87
CA LYS A 122 22.90 -27.89 -3.49
C LYS A 122 21.54 -28.57 -3.35
N THR A 123 20.47 -27.89 -3.76
CA THR A 123 19.10 -28.41 -3.66
C THR A 123 18.90 -29.67 -4.51
N SER A 124 19.55 -29.75 -5.68
CA SER A 124 19.48 -30.96 -6.54
C SER A 124 20.13 -32.17 -5.89
N ASN A 125 21.14 -31.98 -5.04
CA ASN A 125 21.80 -33.08 -4.32
C ASN A 125 21.01 -33.52 -3.08
N GLU A 126 20.17 -32.63 -2.53
CA GLU A 126 19.36 -32.89 -1.34
C GLU A 126 17.99 -33.53 -1.65
N THR A 127 17.50 -33.43 -2.90
CA THR A 127 16.20 -33.99 -3.31
C THR A 127 16.32 -35.34 -4.01
N SER A 128 15.38 -36.25 -3.74
CA SER A 128 15.24 -37.53 -4.45
C SER A 128 14.24 -37.48 -5.61
N ASP A 129 13.55 -36.34 -5.81
CA ASP A 129 12.59 -36.15 -6.90
C ASP A 129 13.32 -35.87 -8.22
N GLN A 130 13.25 -36.83 -9.16
CA GLN A 130 13.92 -36.74 -10.46
C GLN A 130 13.43 -35.58 -11.33
N ALA A 131 12.13 -35.23 -11.26
CA ALA A 131 11.57 -34.13 -12.02
C ALA A 131 12.12 -32.80 -11.49
N LEU A 132 12.19 -32.66 -10.16
CA LEU A 132 12.76 -31.48 -9.51
C LEU A 132 14.28 -31.36 -9.78
N GLN A 133 15.03 -32.46 -9.69
CA GLN A 133 16.45 -32.48 -10.03
C GLN A 133 16.70 -32.02 -11.47
N THR A 134 15.86 -32.46 -12.42
CA THR A 134 15.99 -32.07 -13.83
C THR A 134 15.81 -30.57 -14.02
N LYS A 135 14.78 -29.98 -13.38
CA LYS A 135 14.53 -28.53 -13.42
C LYS A 135 15.68 -27.72 -12.82
N LEU A 136 16.18 -28.13 -11.64
CA LEU A 136 17.30 -27.46 -10.97
C LEU A 136 18.59 -27.51 -11.82
N LYS A 137 18.90 -28.67 -12.41
CA LYS A 137 20.08 -28.81 -13.28
C LYS A 137 19.95 -27.98 -14.56
N GLN A 138 18.77 -27.89 -15.14
CA GLN A 138 18.51 -27.05 -16.31
C GLN A 138 18.73 -25.57 -15.98
N LEU A 139 18.14 -25.09 -14.89
CA LEU A 139 18.29 -23.70 -14.46
C LEU A 139 19.76 -23.35 -14.14
N ALA A 140 20.48 -24.24 -13.46
CA ALA A 140 21.90 -24.08 -13.16
C ALA A 140 22.75 -23.94 -14.43
N ARG A 141 22.51 -24.78 -15.45
CA ARG A 141 23.25 -24.69 -16.72
C ARG A 141 23.01 -23.36 -17.42
N GLN A 142 21.75 -22.95 -17.54
CA GLN A 142 21.40 -21.67 -18.19
C GLN A 142 22.04 -20.47 -17.49
N ALA A 143 22.01 -20.46 -16.15
CA ALA A 143 22.64 -19.39 -15.36
C ALA A 143 24.17 -19.38 -15.49
N LEU A 144 24.80 -20.57 -15.50
CA LEU A 144 26.25 -20.70 -15.64
C LEU A 144 26.72 -20.23 -17.02
N ASP A 145 26.10 -20.70 -18.10
CA ASP A 145 26.43 -20.32 -19.49
C ASP A 145 26.36 -18.80 -19.67
N ARG A 146 25.35 -18.15 -19.06
CA ARG A 146 25.21 -16.69 -19.11
C ARG A 146 26.28 -15.96 -18.32
N ALA A 147 26.59 -16.43 -17.11
CA ALA A 147 27.64 -15.85 -16.27
C ALA A 147 29.03 -15.94 -16.93
N GLU A 148 29.35 -17.06 -17.58
CA GLU A 148 30.60 -17.24 -18.34
C GLU A 148 30.66 -16.29 -19.55
N GLY A 149 29.57 -16.18 -20.31
CA GLY A 149 29.49 -15.24 -21.43
C GLY A 149 29.68 -13.77 -21.03
N LEU A 150 29.21 -13.38 -19.84
CA LEU A 150 29.45 -12.04 -19.28
C LEU A 150 30.92 -11.84 -18.88
N LYS A 151 31.53 -12.81 -18.20
CA LYS A 151 32.95 -12.77 -17.82
C LYS A 151 33.87 -12.65 -19.05
N GLU A 152 33.57 -13.40 -20.11
CA GLU A 152 34.31 -13.31 -21.38
C GLU A 152 34.14 -11.96 -22.08
N SER A 153 32.96 -11.35 -21.97
CA SER A 153 32.70 -10.03 -22.55
C SER A 153 33.45 -8.94 -21.77
N GLN A 154 33.53 -9.04 -20.45
CA GLN A 154 34.29 -8.12 -19.59
C GLN A 154 35.82 -8.27 -19.76
N SER A 155 36.32 -9.49 -19.96
CA SER A 155 37.76 -9.73 -20.20
C SER A 155 38.23 -9.20 -21.56
N LYS A 156 37.36 -9.20 -22.58
CA LYS A 156 37.60 -8.58 -23.89
C LYS A 156 37.59 -7.04 -23.85
N LEU A 157 36.89 -6.44 -22.88
CA LEU A 157 36.86 -4.98 -22.68
C LEU A 157 38.07 -4.46 -21.86
N THR A 158 38.74 -5.32 -21.10
CA THR A 158 39.88 -4.98 -20.22
C THR A 158 41.26 -5.23 -20.86
N SER A 159 41.31 -5.65 -22.13
CA SER A 159 42.57 -5.73 -22.89
C SER A 159 42.98 -4.34 -23.42
N PRO A 160 44.24 -3.88 -23.28
CA PRO A 160 44.64 -2.58 -23.80
C PRO A 160 44.61 -2.60 -25.34
N GLN A 161 43.75 -1.79 -25.94
CA GLN A 161 43.81 -1.53 -27.38
C GLN A 161 45.02 -0.64 -27.69
N THR A 162 46.06 -1.25 -28.24
CA THR A 162 47.06 -0.55 -29.06
C THR A 162 46.34 0.12 -30.23
N GLN A 163 46.53 1.43 -30.34
CA GLN A 163 46.16 2.19 -31.53
C GLN A 163 46.85 1.60 -32.75
N ASP A 164 46.10 1.34 -33.81
CA ASP A 164 46.65 1.52 -35.15
C ASP A 164 45.66 2.26 -36.04
N ARG A 165 46.16 3.36 -36.60
CA ARG A 165 45.48 4.23 -37.56
C ARG A 165 45.58 3.61 -38.94
N THR A 166 44.48 3.62 -39.69
CA THR A 166 44.35 3.94 -41.14
C THR A 166 42.95 3.45 -41.55
N GLY A 167 42.00 4.28 -41.98
CA GLY A 167 41.91 4.97 -43.26
C GLY A 167 40.46 4.80 -43.78
N LEU A 168 39.74 5.90 -43.97
CA LEU A 168 38.49 6.01 -44.76
C LEU A 168 38.86 6.11 -46.27
N PRO A 169 37.94 6.00 -47.28
CA PRO A 169 36.49 6.32 -47.25
C PRO A 169 35.53 5.46 -48.13
N GLY A 170 34.19 5.68 -48.03
CA GLY A 170 33.25 5.34 -49.13
C GLY A 170 31.75 5.09 -48.83
N THR A 171 30.95 6.16 -48.72
CA THR A 171 29.55 6.40 -49.20
C THR A 171 28.48 5.30 -49.50
N LYS A 172 27.35 5.40 -48.75
CA LYS A 172 25.91 5.60 -49.16
C LYS A 172 25.06 4.41 -49.78
N PRO A 173 23.69 4.50 -49.85
CA PRO A 173 22.74 3.95 -48.84
C PRO A 173 21.63 3.02 -49.42
N SER A 174 20.83 2.33 -48.59
CA SER A 174 19.52 1.81 -49.06
C SER A 174 18.47 1.63 -47.95
N SER A 175 17.29 2.11 -48.29
CA SER A 175 15.99 2.10 -47.61
C SER A 175 15.27 0.74 -47.60
N GLY A 176 14.38 0.53 -46.63
CA GLY A 176 13.34 -0.51 -46.67
C GLY A 176 12.25 -0.28 -45.60
N VAL A 177 11.00 -0.20 -46.05
CA VAL A 177 9.76 0.12 -45.31
C VAL A 177 8.97 -1.17 -45.02
N GLY A 178 8.16 -1.21 -43.94
CA GLY A 178 7.02 -2.15 -43.75
C GLY A 178 6.76 -2.45 -42.26
N SER A 179 5.80 -1.82 -41.58
CA SER A 179 4.34 -2.09 -41.49
C SER A 179 3.93 -3.24 -40.55
N GLY A 180 2.89 -2.99 -39.75
CA GLY A 180 2.00 -4.04 -39.23
C GLY A 180 2.17 -4.35 -37.75
N GLY A 181 1.20 -3.95 -36.93
CA GLY A 181 1.20 -4.20 -35.49
C GLY A 181 0.85 -5.64 -35.10
N THR A 182 1.04 -5.96 -33.83
CA THR A 182 0.07 -6.77 -33.06
C THR A 182 0.33 -6.61 -31.57
N VAL A 183 -0.76 -6.37 -30.85
CA VAL A 183 -0.88 -6.51 -29.40
C VAL A 183 -0.40 -7.90 -28.98
N ARG A 184 0.46 -7.99 -27.96
CA ARG A 184 0.65 -9.25 -27.22
C ARG A 184 0.54 -9.00 -25.72
N GLN A 185 -0.44 -9.68 -25.13
CA GLN A 185 -0.70 -9.80 -23.70
C GLN A 185 0.26 -10.80 -23.03
N PHE A 186 0.42 -10.62 -21.72
CA PHE A 186 1.30 -11.27 -20.75
C PHE A 186 0.95 -12.72 -20.39
N PHE A 187 1.93 -13.47 -19.83
CA PHE A 187 1.82 -14.39 -18.66
C PHE A 187 3.24 -14.71 -18.09
N PRO A 188 3.39 -15.17 -16.81
CA PRO A 188 4.67 -15.49 -16.18
C PRO A 188 5.41 -16.61 -16.95
N LEU A 189 6.74 -16.49 -17.01
CA LEU A 189 7.62 -17.26 -17.88
C LEU A 189 7.42 -18.78 -17.70
N GLY A 190 7.02 -19.46 -18.79
CA GLY A 190 6.82 -20.91 -18.84
C GLY A 190 8.12 -21.72 -19.02
N PRO A 191 8.01 -23.06 -19.17
CA PRO A 191 9.16 -24.00 -19.16
C PRO A 191 10.17 -23.85 -20.32
N ASP A 192 9.82 -23.10 -21.37
CA ASP A 192 10.63 -22.96 -22.59
C ASP A 192 11.21 -21.54 -22.69
N PHE A 193 12.17 -21.25 -21.83
CA PHE A 193 12.91 -19.98 -21.81
C PHE A 193 14.15 -20.05 -22.72
N SER A 194 14.27 -19.11 -23.67
CA SER A 194 15.46 -18.93 -24.52
C SER A 194 16.05 -17.53 -24.34
N LEU A 195 17.33 -17.46 -23.98
CA LEU A 195 18.10 -16.25 -23.66
C LEU A 195 18.71 -15.52 -24.88
N GLN A 196 18.13 -15.65 -26.07
CA GLN A 196 18.85 -15.30 -27.31
C GLN A 196 18.63 -13.89 -27.88
N ASP A 197 17.81 -13.02 -27.29
CA ASP A 197 17.58 -11.67 -27.84
C ASP A 197 18.30 -10.56 -27.05
N ARG A 198 19.21 -9.84 -27.72
CA ARG A 198 19.84 -8.60 -27.27
C ARG A 198 19.10 -7.37 -27.83
N PRO A 199 18.62 -6.43 -27.02
CA PRO A 199 18.36 -5.05 -27.45
C PRO A 199 19.55 -4.13 -27.17
N GLN A 200 19.70 -3.09 -27.99
CA GLN A 200 20.79 -2.09 -27.89
C GLN A 200 20.61 -1.13 -26.69
N PRO A 201 21.69 -0.72 -26.02
CA PRO A 201 21.64 0.18 -24.87
C PRO A 201 21.33 1.63 -25.29
N GLN A 202 20.42 2.29 -24.57
CA GLN A 202 20.24 3.75 -24.57
C GLN A 202 20.96 4.38 -23.37
N PRO A 203 21.52 5.60 -23.49
CA PRO A 203 22.31 6.20 -22.43
C PRO A 203 21.43 6.77 -21.31
N VAL A 204 21.58 6.22 -20.10
CA VAL A 204 21.02 6.77 -18.87
C VAL A 204 21.96 7.83 -18.32
N ARG A 205 21.49 9.07 -18.20
CA ARG A 205 22.23 10.16 -17.52
C ARG A 205 22.36 9.88 -16.03
N ALA A 206 23.53 10.19 -15.48
CA ALA A 206 23.82 10.12 -14.04
C ALA A 206 22.91 11.07 -13.24
N VAL A 207 22.38 10.59 -12.10
CA VAL A 207 21.44 11.35 -11.24
C VAL A 207 22.06 11.60 -9.87
N GLN A 208 22.07 12.87 -9.47
CA GLN A 208 22.48 13.38 -8.17
C GLN A 208 21.36 13.19 -7.14
N SER A 209 21.71 13.17 -5.84
CA SER A 209 20.79 13.05 -4.71
C SER A 209 19.84 14.26 -4.63
N CYS A 210 18.56 14.06 -4.92
CA CYS A 210 17.50 15.06 -4.72
C CYS A 210 16.25 14.39 -4.15
N ASP A 211 15.57 15.13 -3.28
CA ASP A 211 14.19 14.84 -2.83
C ASP A 211 13.25 14.75 -4.05
N PRO A 212 12.12 14.00 -4.00
CA PRO A 212 11.09 14.02 -5.04
C PRO A 212 10.66 15.41 -5.54
N GLN A 213 10.86 16.50 -4.78
CA GLN A 213 10.57 17.88 -5.18
C GLN A 213 11.81 18.69 -5.64
N GLY A 214 13.01 18.11 -5.65
CA GLY A 214 14.23 18.79 -6.11
C GLY A 214 14.86 19.77 -5.12
N GLN A 215 14.33 19.89 -3.89
CA GLN A 215 14.91 20.73 -2.83
C GLN A 215 16.21 20.10 -2.30
N ARG A 216 17.26 20.92 -2.16
CA ARG A 216 18.51 20.53 -1.48
C ARG A 216 18.38 20.90 0.00
N TYR A 217 18.45 19.91 0.88
CA TYR A 217 18.46 20.13 2.32
C TYR A 217 19.68 20.95 2.74
N THR A 218 19.49 21.87 3.70
CA THR A 218 20.61 22.57 4.34
C THR A 218 21.42 21.62 5.23
N ALA A 219 22.60 22.05 5.65
CA ALA A 219 23.42 21.25 6.59
C ALA A 219 22.69 20.98 7.92
N GLU A 220 21.90 21.95 8.37
CA GLU A 220 21.08 21.86 9.59
C GLU A 220 19.94 20.86 9.41
N GLU A 221 19.22 20.92 8.29
CA GLU A 221 18.15 19.96 7.98
C GLU A 221 18.70 18.54 7.86
N ILE A 222 19.88 18.36 7.25
CA ILE A 222 20.55 17.06 7.16
C ILE A 222 20.86 16.53 8.57
N GLU A 223 21.35 17.38 9.49
CA GLU A 223 21.65 16.97 10.86
C GLU A 223 20.37 16.60 11.63
N VAL A 224 19.30 17.38 11.50
CA VAL A 224 18.00 17.06 12.09
C VAL A 224 17.49 15.72 11.54
N LEU A 225 17.45 15.56 10.22
CA LEU A 225 17.00 14.31 9.60
C LEU A 225 17.87 13.11 9.99
N ARG A 226 19.19 13.28 10.11
CA ARG A 226 20.14 12.26 10.56
C ARG A 226 19.86 11.84 12.00
N SER A 227 19.83 12.80 12.92
CA SER A 227 19.59 12.55 14.35
C SER A 227 18.23 11.92 14.61
N THR A 228 17.18 12.33 13.89
CA THR A 228 15.83 11.77 14.00
C THR A 228 15.56 10.61 13.04
N SER A 229 16.59 10.04 12.42
CA SER A 229 16.45 8.80 11.63
C SER A 229 16.39 7.57 12.53
N THR A 230 16.91 7.67 13.75
CA THR A 230 16.85 6.58 14.72
C THR A 230 15.53 6.69 15.48
N ILE A 231 14.61 5.76 15.21
CA ILE A 231 13.31 5.67 15.86
C ILE A 231 13.27 4.33 16.58
N ASN A 232 12.99 4.33 17.89
CA ASN A 232 12.98 3.10 18.70
C ASN A 232 14.30 2.29 18.60
N GLY A 233 15.44 2.99 18.48
CA GLY A 233 16.76 2.39 18.32
C GLY A 233 17.05 1.80 16.93
N ILE A 234 16.16 1.97 15.95
CA ILE A 234 16.32 1.47 14.58
C ILE A 234 16.48 2.64 13.62
N ALA A 235 17.47 2.57 12.72
CA ALA A 235 17.70 3.61 11.73
C ALA A 235 16.77 3.44 10.51
N TYR A 236 15.94 4.45 10.25
CA TYR A 236 15.11 4.61 9.06
C TYR A 236 15.60 5.84 8.31
N VAL A 237 16.56 5.69 7.40
CA VAL A 237 17.10 6.84 6.66
C VAL A 237 16.11 7.33 5.59
N PRO A 238 16.20 8.62 5.19
CA PRO A 238 15.44 9.13 4.06
C PRO A 238 15.64 8.25 2.82
N PHE A 239 14.55 7.98 2.10
CA PHE A 239 14.56 7.22 0.86
C PHE A 239 15.21 8.04 -0.25
N MET A 240 16.21 7.47 -0.90
CA MET A 240 16.97 8.08 -1.98
C MET A 240 16.92 7.22 -3.25
N SER A 241 17.28 7.79 -4.40
CA SER A 241 17.31 7.08 -5.68
C SER A 241 18.24 5.86 -5.69
N VAL A 242 19.28 5.83 -4.85
CA VAL A 242 20.16 4.66 -4.66
C VAL A 242 19.40 3.46 -4.07
N ASP A 243 18.35 3.68 -3.30
CA ASP A 243 17.55 2.62 -2.69
C ASP A 243 16.70 1.86 -3.72
N LEU A 244 16.52 2.40 -4.93
CA LEU A 244 15.93 1.66 -6.05
C LEU A 244 16.83 0.51 -6.54
N LYS A 245 18.10 0.48 -6.10
CA LYS A 245 19.06 -0.60 -6.36
C LYS A 245 19.23 -1.54 -5.15
N GLU A 246 18.34 -1.45 -4.15
CA GLU A 246 18.37 -2.34 -3.00
C GLU A 246 18.26 -3.80 -3.46
N ARG A 247 19.16 -4.65 -2.99
CA ARG A 247 19.18 -6.07 -3.37
C ARG A 247 18.12 -6.84 -2.59
N PHE A 248 17.27 -7.57 -3.31
CA PHE A 248 16.20 -8.40 -2.73
C PHE A 248 16.44 -9.91 -2.88
N ALA A 249 17.32 -10.32 -3.79
CA ALA A 249 17.60 -11.72 -4.07
C ALA A 249 18.79 -12.25 -3.25
N PHE A 250 18.55 -13.35 -2.53
CA PHE A 250 19.54 -14.02 -1.69
C PHE A 250 19.35 -15.55 -1.79
N PRO A 251 20.42 -16.35 -1.62
CA PRO A 251 20.30 -17.82 -1.63
C PRO A 251 19.67 -18.36 -0.33
N VAL A 252 19.78 -17.63 0.77
CA VAL A 252 19.22 -17.94 2.08
C VAL A 252 18.08 -16.97 2.38
N PRO A 253 16.97 -17.41 3.03
CA PRO A 253 15.92 -16.50 3.47
C PRO A 253 16.46 -15.34 4.30
N PHE A 254 15.99 -14.15 3.98
CA PHE A 254 16.31 -12.94 4.69
C PHE A 254 15.69 -12.96 6.08
N SER A 255 16.47 -12.47 7.05
CA SER A 255 15.98 -12.23 8.39
C SER A 255 16.31 -10.80 8.79
N ASP A 256 15.33 -10.13 9.38
CA ASP A 256 15.47 -8.77 9.82
C ASP A 256 16.45 -8.68 11.00
N LYS A 257 17.48 -7.85 10.86
CA LYS A 257 18.50 -7.65 11.91
C LYS A 257 17.92 -7.08 13.20
N SER A 258 16.79 -6.37 13.11
CA SER A 258 16.07 -5.84 14.28
C SER A 258 15.32 -6.93 15.06
N GLY A 259 15.25 -8.16 14.55
CA GLY A 259 14.54 -9.27 15.18
C GLY A 259 13.02 -9.20 14.98
N LYS A 260 12.29 -9.98 15.79
CA LYS A 260 10.83 -10.07 15.72
C LYS A 260 10.18 -8.95 16.51
N LEU A 261 9.08 -8.41 15.97
CA LEU A 261 8.36 -7.30 16.60
C LEU A 261 7.76 -7.73 17.94
N ALA A 262 7.78 -6.83 18.92
CA ALA A 262 7.09 -7.04 20.18
C ALA A 262 5.59 -7.22 19.93
N LEU A 263 5.02 -8.29 20.48
CA LEU A 263 3.59 -8.59 20.39
C LEU A 263 2.80 -7.88 21.50
N SER A 264 1.58 -7.45 21.19
CA SER A 264 0.64 -6.92 22.18
C SER A 264 0.27 -7.99 23.21
N PRO A 265 -0.21 -7.61 24.42
CA PRO A 265 -0.67 -8.57 25.41
C PRO A 265 -1.74 -9.54 24.86
N LYS A 266 -2.65 -9.03 24.03
CA LYS A 266 -3.70 -9.85 23.40
C LYS A 266 -3.13 -10.85 22.40
N GLN A 267 -2.15 -10.45 21.58
CA GLN A 267 -1.46 -11.36 20.65
C GLN A 267 -0.67 -12.43 21.42
N LYS A 268 0.09 -12.05 22.46
CA LYS A 268 0.90 -12.97 23.27
C LYS A 268 0.08 -14.11 23.87
N ALA A 269 -1.17 -13.83 24.27
CA ALA A 269 -2.05 -14.82 24.87
C ALA A 269 -2.41 -16.00 23.93
N ILE A 270 -2.44 -15.75 22.63
CA ILE A 270 -2.83 -16.74 21.61
C ILE A 270 -1.71 -17.11 20.63
N PHE A 271 -0.57 -16.43 20.72
CA PHE A 271 0.60 -16.64 19.88
C PHE A 271 1.14 -18.07 19.98
N SER A 272 1.45 -18.65 18.82
CA SER A 272 2.11 -19.95 18.71
C SER A 272 3.55 -19.80 18.22
N ARG A 273 3.74 -19.23 17.03
CA ARG A 273 5.05 -19.09 16.37
C ARG A 273 5.04 -18.01 15.30
N TRP A 274 6.22 -17.64 14.84
CA TRP A 274 6.41 -16.85 13.62
C TRP A 274 6.57 -17.80 12.44
N VAL A 275 5.95 -17.46 11.31
CA VAL A 275 5.97 -18.29 10.09
C VAL A 275 6.26 -17.45 8.88
N GLN A 276 6.94 -18.01 7.89
CA GLN A 276 6.99 -17.45 6.54
C GLN A 276 5.69 -17.76 5.77
N PRO A 277 5.35 -16.98 4.74
CA PRO A 277 4.15 -17.20 3.93
C PRO A 277 4.02 -18.62 3.34
N ASP A 278 5.13 -19.20 2.88
CA ASP A 278 5.18 -20.54 2.27
C ASP A 278 4.88 -21.68 3.26
N GLU A 279 4.97 -21.42 4.57
CA GLU A 279 4.60 -22.39 5.62
C GLU A 279 3.10 -22.47 5.87
N ILE A 280 2.30 -21.54 5.34
CA ILE A 280 0.85 -21.47 5.56
C ILE A 280 0.06 -21.33 4.25
N CYS A 281 0.73 -21.09 3.12
CA CYS A 281 0.13 -20.92 1.81
C CYS A 281 1.03 -21.49 0.72
N ASN A 282 0.45 -22.22 -0.25
CA ASN A 282 1.20 -22.78 -1.37
C ASN A 282 1.62 -21.74 -2.41
N ASN A 283 0.81 -20.71 -2.67
CA ASN A 283 1.06 -19.75 -3.74
C ASN A 283 1.00 -18.32 -3.20
N PRO A 284 1.92 -17.95 -2.29
CA PRO A 284 1.96 -16.59 -1.79
C PRO A 284 2.20 -15.62 -2.96
N THR A 285 1.52 -14.49 -2.90
CA THR A 285 1.63 -13.42 -3.89
C THR A 285 1.56 -12.08 -3.18
N MET A 286 2.17 -11.07 -3.78
CA MET A 286 2.19 -9.75 -3.17
C MET A 286 0.79 -9.14 -3.17
N ILE A 287 0.20 -9.04 -4.37
CA ILE A 287 -1.13 -8.45 -4.60
C ILE A 287 -1.80 -9.22 -5.75
N MET A 288 -3.01 -9.72 -5.54
CA MET A 288 -3.89 -10.22 -6.62
C MET A 288 -4.81 -9.11 -7.12
N SER A 289 -5.43 -8.36 -6.20
CA SER A 289 -6.17 -7.13 -6.49
C SER A 289 -6.11 -6.19 -5.31
N VAL A 290 -5.91 -4.90 -5.56
CA VAL A 290 -5.87 -3.86 -4.53
C VAL A 290 -7.29 -3.57 -4.04
N SER A 291 -7.80 -4.41 -3.12
CA SER A 291 -9.20 -4.38 -2.67
C SER A 291 -9.36 -3.95 -1.23
N SER A 292 -10.15 -2.92 -0.99
CA SER A 292 -10.51 -2.51 0.37
C SER A 292 -11.38 -3.55 1.08
N PHE A 293 -12.17 -4.34 0.33
CA PHE A 293 -13.08 -5.35 0.88
C PHE A 293 -12.36 -6.57 1.45
N SER A 294 -11.15 -6.88 0.96
CA SER A 294 -10.39 -8.04 1.42
C SER A 294 -9.64 -7.76 2.72
N ILE A 295 -9.35 -6.51 3.05
CA ILE A 295 -8.61 -6.14 4.26
C ILE A 295 -9.40 -6.52 5.51
N LYS A 296 -8.77 -7.23 6.43
CA LYS A 296 -9.35 -7.63 7.72
C LYS A 296 -8.34 -7.42 8.84
N GLN A 297 -8.73 -6.61 9.82
CA GLN A 297 -8.03 -6.47 11.09
C GLN A 297 -8.30 -7.66 12.01
N THR A 298 -7.30 -8.02 12.80
CA THR A 298 -7.37 -9.09 13.80
C THR A 298 -7.26 -8.53 15.21
N VAL A 299 -6.33 -9.06 16.01
CA VAL A 299 -6.08 -8.71 17.42
C VAL A 299 -5.19 -7.46 17.57
N VAL A 300 -4.77 -6.85 16.46
CA VAL A 300 -3.98 -5.62 16.42
C VAL A 300 -4.80 -4.43 16.94
N SER A 301 -4.15 -3.54 17.70
CA SER A 301 -4.75 -2.37 18.36
C SER A 301 -5.03 -1.20 17.42
N ASP A 302 -4.24 -1.02 16.36
CA ASP A 302 -4.28 0.17 15.51
C ASP A 302 -5.32 0.08 14.37
N CYS A 303 -6.60 0.29 14.71
CA CYS A 303 -7.68 0.26 13.73
C CYS A 303 -7.63 1.42 12.72
N SER A 304 -7.09 2.57 13.11
CA SER A 304 -7.00 3.73 12.24
C SER A 304 -6.01 3.51 11.10
N PHE A 305 -4.92 2.77 11.33
CA PHE A 305 -4.00 2.40 10.25
C PHE A 305 -4.66 1.45 9.24
N VAL A 306 -5.40 0.45 9.71
CA VAL A 306 -6.11 -0.49 8.82
C VAL A 306 -7.23 0.20 8.04
N ALA A 307 -7.96 1.14 8.65
CA ALA A 307 -8.91 1.99 7.94
C ALA A 307 -8.23 2.86 6.87
N SER A 308 -7.05 3.41 7.18
CA SER A 308 -6.23 4.20 6.27
C SER A 308 -5.78 3.38 5.05
N LEU A 309 -5.40 2.12 5.27
CA LEU A 309 -5.07 1.17 4.21
C LEU A 309 -6.29 0.89 3.32
N ALA A 310 -7.47 0.70 3.91
CA ALA A 310 -8.71 0.44 3.18
C ALA A 310 -9.13 1.60 2.27
N ILE A 311 -9.10 2.85 2.76
CA ILE A 311 -9.43 4.00 1.91
C ILE A 311 -8.37 4.24 0.83
N SER A 312 -7.09 4.02 1.14
CA SER A 312 -6.00 4.15 0.16
C SER A 312 -6.11 3.12 -0.97
N ALA A 313 -6.46 1.87 -0.64
CA ALA A 313 -6.73 0.82 -1.63
C ALA A 313 -7.96 1.16 -2.50
N ALA A 314 -9.04 1.64 -1.88
CA ALA A 314 -10.24 2.06 -2.61
C ALA A 314 -9.96 3.25 -3.55
N TYR A 315 -9.13 4.20 -3.11
CA TYR A 315 -8.72 5.35 -3.92
C TYR A 315 -7.88 4.92 -5.13
N GLU A 316 -6.87 4.08 -4.90
CA GLU A 316 -6.00 3.59 -5.98
C GLU A 316 -6.81 2.92 -7.08
N ARG A 317 -7.75 2.06 -6.72
CA ARG A 317 -8.65 1.43 -7.68
C ARG A 317 -9.56 2.43 -8.38
N ARG A 318 -10.18 3.36 -7.64
CA ARG A 318 -11.16 4.30 -8.19
C ARG A 318 -10.57 5.29 -9.18
N TYR A 319 -9.35 5.75 -8.92
CA TYR A 319 -8.71 6.82 -9.68
C TYR A 319 -7.49 6.35 -10.49
N ASN A 320 -7.14 5.06 -10.43
CA ASN A 320 -5.96 4.48 -11.05
C ASN A 320 -4.66 5.24 -10.68
N LYS A 321 -4.53 5.59 -9.40
CA LYS A 321 -3.39 6.34 -8.84
C LYS A 321 -2.74 5.52 -7.73
N LYS A 322 -1.51 5.08 -7.97
CA LYS A 322 -0.78 4.13 -7.10
C LYS A 322 -0.41 4.75 -5.75
N LEU A 323 -1.21 4.50 -4.71
CA LEU A 323 -0.91 4.88 -3.31
C LEU A 323 -0.37 3.70 -2.49
N ILE A 324 -0.81 2.47 -2.80
CA ILE A 324 -0.42 1.22 -2.15
C ILE A 324 0.67 0.51 -2.96
N THR A 325 0.45 0.30 -4.26
CA THR A 325 1.38 -0.51 -5.06
C THR A 325 2.76 0.15 -5.23
N SER A 326 2.82 1.48 -5.23
CA SER A 326 4.06 2.26 -5.46
C SER A 326 5.00 2.29 -4.25
N ILE A 327 4.55 1.88 -3.07
CA ILE A 327 5.31 1.94 -1.82
C ILE A 327 5.92 0.59 -1.41
N ILE A 328 5.57 -0.50 -2.08
CA ILE A 328 6.06 -1.86 -1.77
C ILE A 328 7.14 -2.27 -2.79
N TYR A 329 8.23 -2.85 -2.29
CA TYR A 329 9.36 -3.37 -3.07
C TYR A 329 9.76 -4.78 -2.58
N PRO A 330 10.29 -5.66 -3.45
CA PRO A 330 10.71 -5.39 -4.83
C PRO A 330 9.57 -5.11 -5.80
N GLN A 331 9.90 -4.44 -6.91
CA GLN A 331 8.97 -4.15 -7.99
C GLN A 331 9.50 -4.71 -9.29
N ASN A 332 8.60 -5.26 -10.10
CA ASN A 332 8.92 -5.69 -11.46
C ASN A 332 9.17 -4.47 -12.38
N ARG A 333 9.50 -4.75 -13.65
CA ARG A 333 9.74 -3.72 -14.69
C ARG A 333 8.61 -2.71 -14.92
N ARG A 334 7.38 -3.03 -14.51
CA ARG A 334 6.20 -2.15 -14.61
C ARG A 334 6.00 -1.28 -13.37
N GLY A 335 6.91 -1.36 -12.39
CA GLY A 335 6.73 -0.72 -11.09
C GLY A 335 5.53 -1.31 -10.34
N GLU A 336 5.29 -2.62 -10.50
CA GLU A 336 4.28 -3.35 -9.73
C GLU A 336 5.00 -4.22 -8.70
N PRO A 337 4.50 -4.29 -7.46
CA PRO A 337 5.18 -5.02 -6.40
C PRO A 337 5.09 -6.54 -6.63
N GLU A 338 6.20 -7.24 -6.38
CA GLU A 338 6.32 -8.67 -6.64
C GLU A 338 6.58 -9.47 -5.36
N TYR A 339 6.17 -10.74 -5.37
CA TYR A 339 6.49 -11.66 -4.30
C TYR A 339 7.98 -12.01 -4.36
N ASN A 340 8.64 -11.96 -3.21
CA ASN A 340 10.04 -12.33 -3.04
C ASN A 340 10.15 -13.60 -2.18
N PRO A 341 10.52 -14.77 -2.76
CA PRO A 341 10.74 -16.02 -2.02
C PRO A 341 12.00 -16.00 -1.13
N CYS A 342 12.80 -14.92 -1.19
CA CYS A 342 13.88 -14.67 -0.25
C CYS A 342 13.39 -14.00 1.03
N GLY A 343 12.12 -13.56 1.11
CA GLY A 343 11.52 -12.99 2.32
C GLY A 343 11.97 -11.58 2.70
N LYS A 344 12.70 -10.87 1.84
CA LYS A 344 13.08 -9.46 2.06
C LYS A 344 12.11 -8.53 1.34
N TYR A 345 11.60 -7.54 2.06
CA TYR A 345 10.76 -6.48 1.50
C TYR A 345 11.20 -5.11 1.99
N MET A 346 10.86 -4.09 1.21
CA MET A 346 11.02 -2.69 1.59
C MET A 346 9.68 -1.98 1.40
N VAL A 347 9.25 -1.25 2.42
CA VAL A 347 8.07 -0.38 2.36
C VAL A 347 8.52 1.07 2.51
N LYS A 348 8.04 1.94 1.63
CA LYS A 348 8.31 3.38 1.66
C LYS A 348 7.20 4.09 2.43
N LEU A 349 7.52 4.62 3.61
CA LEU A 349 6.57 5.36 4.46
C LEU A 349 7.03 6.80 4.63
N HIS A 350 6.10 7.74 4.75
CA HIS A 350 6.38 9.16 4.97
C HIS A 350 6.47 9.47 6.47
N ILE A 351 7.67 9.41 7.03
CA ILE A 351 7.89 9.50 8.47
C ILE A 351 8.81 10.67 8.77
N ASN A 352 8.47 11.49 9.78
CA ASN A 352 9.22 12.68 10.14
C ASN A 352 9.40 13.64 8.94
N GLY A 353 8.30 13.87 8.21
CA GLY A 353 8.19 14.81 7.09
C GLY A 353 8.88 14.40 5.79
N VAL A 354 9.49 13.21 5.73
CA VAL A 354 10.18 12.72 4.51
C VAL A 354 9.84 11.26 4.21
N PRO A 355 9.86 10.82 2.94
CA PRO A 355 9.82 9.40 2.61
C PRO A 355 11.04 8.69 3.19
N ARG A 356 10.83 7.57 3.88
CA ARG A 356 11.86 6.73 4.50
C ARG A 356 11.69 5.28 4.07
N LYS A 357 12.82 4.56 3.95
CA LYS A 357 12.79 3.13 3.65
C LYS A 357 12.64 2.31 4.93
N VAL A 358 11.74 1.35 4.91
CA VAL A 358 11.53 0.39 6.00
C VAL A 358 11.78 -1.01 5.46
N ILE A 359 12.93 -1.57 5.78
CA ILE A 359 13.27 -2.97 5.44
C ILE A 359 12.62 -3.90 6.47
N ILE A 360 11.95 -4.94 5.99
CA ILE A 360 11.34 -5.98 6.81
C ILE A 360 11.64 -7.37 6.25
N ASP A 361 11.67 -8.37 7.12
CA ASP A 361 11.46 -9.76 6.71
C ASP A 361 9.95 -10.08 6.59
N ASP A 362 9.59 -11.28 6.15
CA ASP A 362 8.20 -11.71 5.94
C ASP A 362 7.67 -12.70 6.98
N TYR A 363 8.37 -12.85 8.10
CA TYR A 363 7.86 -13.64 9.21
C TYR A 363 6.63 -12.96 9.83
N LEU A 364 5.51 -13.66 9.89
CA LEU A 364 4.25 -13.17 10.47
C LEU A 364 3.86 -14.01 11.70
N PRO A 365 3.26 -13.40 12.74
CA PRO A 365 2.85 -14.13 13.93
C PRO A 365 1.53 -14.87 13.66
N VAL A 366 1.44 -16.13 14.08
CA VAL A 366 0.22 -16.94 13.99
C VAL A 366 -0.21 -17.52 15.33
N ASP A 367 -1.49 -17.85 15.45
CA ASP A 367 -2.06 -18.61 16.54
C ASP A 367 -1.80 -20.13 16.39
N ARG A 368 -2.35 -20.93 17.31
CA ARG A 368 -2.23 -22.39 17.30
C ARG A 368 -2.97 -23.07 16.14
N ASN A 369 -3.89 -22.37 15.50
CA ASN A 369 -4.66 -22.83 14.34
C ASN A 369 -4.00 -22.41 13.01
N GLY A 370 -2.88 -21.68 13.06
CA GLY A 370 -2.22 -21.12 11.88
C GLY A 370 -2.86 -19.83 11.35
N GLU A 371 -3.75 -19.20 12.12
CA GLU A 371 -4.38 -17.93 11.75
C GLU A 371 -3.47 -16.76 12.10
N LEU A 372 -3.36 -15.80 11.18
CA LEU A 372 -2.51 -14.62 11.33
C LEU A 372 -2.99 -13.72 12.48
N LEU A 373 -2.03 -13.24 13.27
CA LEU A 373 -2.25 -12.31 14.38
C LEU A 373 -1.95 -10.84 14.02
N CYS A 374 -1.62 -10.59 12.75
CA CYS A 374 -1.57 -9.28 12.11
C CYS A 374 -2.82 -9.08 11.24
N SER A 375 -3.05 -7.86 10.74
CA SER A 375 -4.06 -7.62 9.71
C SER A 375 -3.69 -8.33 8.42
N TYR A 376 -4.68 -8.85 7.72
CA TYR A 376 -4.47 -9.68 6.53
C TYR A 376 -5.54 -9.45 5.46
N SER A 377 -5.30 -9.98 4.26
CA SER A 377 -6.33 -10.10 3.22
C SER A 377 -7.18 -11.37 3.42
N SER A 378 -8.49 -11.26 3.25
CA SER A 378 -9.39 -12.41 3.20
C SER A 378 -8.99 -13.39 2.10
N ASN A 379 -8.24 -12.92 1.11
CA ASN A 379 -7.47 -13.78 0.23
C ASN A 379 -6.15 -14.18 0.91
N ARG A 380 -6.09 -15.42 1.40
CA ARG A 380 -4.97 -15.96 2.19
C ARG A 380 -3.62 -15.98 1.46
N ASN A 381 -3.64 -15.85 0.13
CA ASN A 381 -2.43 -15.85 -0.68
C ASN A 381 -1.79 -14.45 -0.77
N GLU A 382 -2.52 -13.37 -0.44
CA GLU A 382 -2.01 -12.00 -0.53
C GLU A 382 -1.25 -11.55 0.73
N LEU A 383 -0.11 -10.87 0.54
CA LEU A 383 0.77 -10.46 1.63
C LEU A 383 0.79 -8.96 1.92
N TRP A 384 0.37 -8.12 0.96
CA TRP A 384 0.56 -6.67 1.05
C TRP A 384 -0.02 -6.02 2.32
N VAL A 385 -1.20 -6.48 2.79
CA VAL A 385 -1.83 -5.96 4.02
C VAL A 385 -0.92 -6.20 5.23
N SER A 386 -0.48 -7.45 5.41
CA SER A 386 0.33 -7.87 6.54
C SER A 386 1.72 -7.22 6.52
N LEU A 387 2.32 -7.08 5.33
CA LEU A 387 3.66 -6.52 5.19
C LEU A 387 3.67 -4.99 5.38
N ILE A 388 2.67 -4.26 4.88
CA ILE A 388 2.55 -2.82 5.12
C ILE A 388 2.30 -2.55 6.60
N GLU A 389 1.39 -3.28 7.24
CA GLU A 389 1.17 -3.17 8.69
C GLU A 389 2.44 -3.48 9.47
N LYS A 390 3.14 -4.57 9.13
CA LYS A 390 4.40 -4.92 9.79
C LYS A 390 5.46 -3.82 9.66
N ALA A 391 5.60 -3.21 8.48
CA ALA A 391 6.54 -2.11 8.29
C ALA A 391 6.18 -0.91 9.18
N TYR A 392 4.90 -0.55 9.24
CA TYR A 392 4.44 0.54 10.08
C TYR A 392 4.63 0.25 11.58
N MET A 393 4.22 -0.95 12.03
CA MET A 393 4.42 -1.40 13.42
C MET A 393 5.89 -1.49 13.80
N LYS A 394 6.78 -1.83 12.86
CA LYS A 394 8.23 -1.78 13.09
C LYS A 394 8.68 -0.37 13.43
N VAL A 395 8.25 0.64 12.68
CA VAL A 395 8.56 2.06 12.95
C VAL A 395 7.97 2.50 14.29
N MET A 396 6.74 2.08 14.60
CA MET A 396 6.03 2.44 15.83
C MET A 396 6.46 1.63 17.08
N GLY A 397 7.45 0.76 16.95
CA GLY A 397 8.10 0.09 18.09
C GLY A 397 7.53 -1.29 18.47
N GLY A 398 6.61 -1.83 17.67
CA GLY A 398 6.03 -3.16 17.85
C GLY A 398 4.54 -3.22 17.57
N TYR A 399 3.97 -4.43 17.55
CA TYR A 399 2.52 -4.64 17.53
C TYR A 399 1.86 -4.30 18.88
N ASP A 400 2.65 -4.04 19.93
CA ASP A 400 2.17 -3.51 21.21
C ASP A 400 1.92 -1.99 21.19
N PHE A 401 2.04 -1.35 20.03
CA PHE A 401 1.67 0.04 19.83
C PHE A 401 0.20 0.27 20.20
N PRO A 402 -0.12 1.26 21.05
CA PRO A 402 -1.48 1.44 21.59
C PRO A 402 -2.53 1.86 20.54
N GLY A 403 -2.11 2.24 19.34
CA GLY A 403 -2.96 2.79 18.28
C GLY A 403 -2.74 4.29 18.07
N SER A 404 -3.24 4.83 16.97
CA SER A 404 -3.10 6.25 16.65
C SER A 404 -4.43 6.87 16.16
N ASN A 405 -4.37 7.88 15.29
CA ASN A 405 -5.53 8.40 14.57
C ASN A 405 -5.22 8.45 13.07
N SER A 406 -6.28 8.47 12.25
CA SER A 406 -6.15 8.35 10.79
C SER A 406 -5.38 9.49 10.13
N ASN A 407 -5.26 10.68 10.73
CA ASN A 407 -4.45 11.74 10.16
C ASN A 407 -2.95 11.40 10.20
N ILE A 408 -2.48 10.82 11.31
CA ILE A 408 -1.11 10.35 11.45
C ILE A 408 -0.87 9.19 10.49
N ASP A 409 -1.78 8.21 10.48
CA ASP A 409 -1.65 7.00 9.67
C ASP A 409 -1.69 7.27 8.17
N LEU A 410 -2.65 8.07 7.68
CA LEU A 410 -2.73 8.44 6.26
C LEU A 410 -1.54 9.28 5.84
N HIS A 411 -1.09 10.20 6.68
CA HIS A 411 0.11 10.98 6.40
C HIS A 411 1.34 10.07 6.32
N ALA A 412 1.48 9.11 7.25
CA ALA A 412 2.57 8.14 7.23
C ALA A 412 2.53 7.21 6.00
N LEU A 413 1.34 6.80 5.58
CA LEU A 413 1.15 5.88 4.47
C LEU A 413 1.31 6.57 3.10
N THR A 414 0.86 7.82 2.97
CA THR A 414 0.67 8.47 1.66
C THR A 414 1.43 9.78 1.48
N GLY A 415 1.85 10.43 2.57
CA GLY A 415 2.37 11.80 2.56
C GLY A 415 1.31 12.88 2.30
N TRP A 416 0.02 12.54 2.28
CA TRP A 416 -1.07 13.50 2.08
C TRP A 416 -1.30 14.37 3.32
N ILE A 417 -1.88 15.56 3.13
CA ILE A 417 -1.89 16.62 4.15
C ILE A 417 -3.10 16.45 5.09
N PRO A 418 -2.90 16.25 6.40
CA PRO A 418 -3.99 15.95 7.33
C PRO A 418 -4.80 17.20 7.74
N GLU A 419 -6.10 17.01 7.97
CA GLU A 419 -7.03 17.94 8.62
C GLU A 419 -8.03 17.18 9.49
N ARG A 420 -8.42 17.75 10.63
CA ARG A 420 -9.36 17.14 11.57
C ARG A 420 -10.60 18.02 11.71
N ILE A 421 -11.78 17.44 11.48
CA ILE A 421 -13.07 18.10 11.70
C ILE A 421 -13.76 17.44 12.89
N ALA A 422 -13.88 18.16 14.00
CA ALA A 422 -14.67 17.72 15.15
C ALA A 422 -16.16 17.97 14.88
N MET A 423 -17.00 16.96 15.10
CA MET A 423 -18.46 17.04 14.92
C MET A 423 -19.17 17.44 16.22
N HIS A 424 -18.60 17.04 17.36
CA HIS A 424 -19.09 17.33 18.70
C HIS A 424 -17.99 18.05 19.47
N SER A 425 -17.88 19.37 19.29
CA SER A 425 -16.95 20.23 20.04
C SER A 425 -17.74 21.31 20.76
N ASP A 426 -17.43 21.55 22.03
CA ASP A 426 -18.09 22.57 22.85
C ASP A 426 -17.84 24.01 22.34
N ASN A 427 -16.79 24.22 21.55
CA ASN A 427 -16.32 25.55 21.13
C ASN A 427 -16.57 25.88 19.65
N GLN A 428 -17.05 24.93 18.83
CA GLN A 428 -17.25 25.17 17.39
C GLN A 428 -18.59 24.62 16.91
N SER A 429 -19.37 25.46 16.20
CA SER A 429 -20.60 24.99 15.55
C SER A 429 -20.26 24.17 14.30
N PHE A 430 -20.50 22.86 14.38
CA PHE A 430 -20.36 21.96 13.24
C PHE A 430 -21.47 22.20 12.21
N ASN A 431 -21.12 22.74 11.04
CA ASN A 431 -22.07 22.93 9.95
C ASN A 431 -22.19 21.67 9.10
N LYS A 432 -23.27 20.91 9.33
CA LYS A 432 -23.56 19.64 8.65
C LYS A 432 -23.71 19.80 7.13
N GLU A 433 -24.28 20.90 6.66
CA GLU A 433 -24.57 21.11 5.23
C GLU A 433 -23.28 21.42 4.45
N ASP A 434 -22.52 22.40 4.93
CA ASP A 434 -21.28 22.82 4.29
C ASP A 434 -20.24 21.71 4.28
N THR A 435 -20.14 20.98 5.41
CA THR A 435 -19.25 19.83 5.52
C THR A 435 -19.63 18.76 4.50
N PHE A 436 -20.90 18.32 4.45
CA PHE A 436 -21.29 17.28 3.50
C PHE A 436 -20.98 17.67 2.05
N ARG A 437 -21.35 18.90 1.67
CA ARG A 437 -21.11 19.42 0.32
C ARG A 437 -19.62 19.43 -0.03
N MET A 438 -18.77 19.86 0.92
CA MET A 438 -17.32 19.84 0.76
C MET A 438 -16.79 18.39 0.61
N LEU A 439 -17.21 17.47 1.48
CA LEU A 439 -16.81 16.06 1.40
C LEU A 439 -17.23 15.44 0.07
N PHE A 440 -18.51 15.59 -0.31
CA PHE A 440 -19.05 15.07 -1.55
C PHE A 440 -18.26 15.55 -2.77
N GLN A 441 -18.03 16.86 -2.90
CA GLN A 441 -17.32 17.42 -4.04
C GLN A 441 -15.85 16.98 -4.07
N ARG A 442 -15.14 17.08 -2.95
CA ARG A 442 -13.69 16.80 -2.89
C ARG A 442 -13.41 15.31 -3.04
N PHE A 443 -14.25 14.47 -2.46
CA PHE A 443 -14.13 13.02 -2.60
C PHE A 443 -14.26 12.56 -4.05
N HIS A 444 -15.26 13.04 -4.80
CA HIS A 444 -15.49 12.66 -6.20
C HIS A 444 -14.47 13.25 -7.18
N ASN A 445 -13.84 14.37 -6.82
CA ASN A 445 -12.73 14.93 -7.58
C ASN A 445 -11.40 14.21 -7.30
N GLY A 446 -11.37 13.23 -6.39
CA GLY A 446 -10.14 12.52 -6.01
C GLY A 446 -9.14 13.40 -5.27
N HIS A 447 -9.65 14.42 -4.57
CA HIS A 447 -8.88 15.45 -3.87
C HIS A 447 -8.59 15.11 -2.39
N VAL A 448 -9.31 14.15 -1.82
CA VAL A 448 -9.26 13.85 -0.38
C VAL A 448 -9.49 12.36 -0.11
N LEU A 449 -8.78 11.81 0.87
CA LEU A 449 -9.07 10.53 1.52
C LEU A 449 -9.80 10.83 2.83
N ILE A 450 -10.83 10.05 3.15
CA ILE A 450 -11.71 10.33 4.28
C ILE A 450 -11.83 9.08 5.16
N THR A 451 -11.60 9.27 6.46
CA THR A 451 -12.02 8.32 7.49
C THR A 451 -12.85 9.06 8.54
N THR A 452 -13.58 8.30 9.34
CA THR A 452 -14.38 8.82 10.45
C THR A 452 -14.19 7.94 11.66
N ALA A 453 -14.30 8.50 12.87
CA ALA A 453 -14.20 7.71 14.08
C ALA A 453 -15.33 7.99 15.06
N THR A 454 -15.77 6.92 15.72
CA THR A 454 -16.73 6.96 16.81
C THR A 454 -16.08 7.50 18.08
N GLY A 455 -16.89 8.13 18.91
CA GLY A 455 -16.51 8.59 20.23
C GLY A 455 -16.48 7.52 21.30
N VAL A 456 -16.39 7.97 22.55
CA VAL A 456 -16.65 7.12 23.71
C VAL A 456 -18.14 6.78 23.72
N MET A 457 -18.45 5.49 23.74
CA MET A 457 -19.82 4.97 23.91
C MET A 457 -19.76 3.70 24.76
N THR A 458 -20.90 3.31 25.35
CA THR A 458 -20.97 2.05 26.11
C THR A 458 -20.97 0.85 25.16
N GLU A 459 -20.52 -0.31 25.63
CA GLU A 459 -20.59 -1.55 24.85
C GLU A 459 -22.05 -1.89 24.45
N GLU A 460 -23.02 -1.62 25.33
CA GLU A 460 -24.45 -1.80 25.04
C GLU A 460 -24.94 -0.91 23.90
N GLU A 461 -24.52 0.36 23.89
CA GLU A 461 -24.86 1.29 22.81
C GLU A 461 -24.22 0.87 21.48
N GLY A 462 -22.94 0.49 21.54
CA GLY A 462 -22.22 -0.07 20.40
C GLY A 462 -22.89 -1.31 19.83
N GLU A 463 -23.27 -2.27 20.68
CA GLU A 463 -23.97 -3.48 20.27
C GLU A 463 -25.36 -3.16 19.68
N LYS A 464 -26.11 -2.26 20.30
CA LYS A 464 -27.44 -1.83 19.84
C LYS A 464 -27.39 -1.28 18.42
N TRP A 465 -26.43 -0.42 18.12
CA TRP A 465 -26.31 0.24 16.82
C TRP A 465 -25.37 -0.45 15.84
N GLY A 466 -24.65 -1.48 16.29
CA GLY A 466 -23.64 -2.15 15.48
C GLY A 466 -22.42 -1.28 15.19
N LEU A 467 -22.02 -0.47 16.17
CA LEU A 467 -20.85 0.40 16.15
C LEU A 467 -19.87 -0.04 17.24
N VAL A 468 -18.59 0.20 16.98
CA VAL A 468 -17.50 -0.02 17.94
C VAL A 468 -17.13 1.30 18.59
N PRO A 469 -16.99 1.37 19.94
CA PRO A 469 -16.49 2.56 20.63
C PRO A 469 -15.06 2.93 20.19
N THR A 470 -14.75 4.23 20.10
CA THR A 470 -13.39 4.75 19.85
C THR A 470 -12.68 4.07 18.66
N HIS A 471 -13.40 3.90 17.55
CA HIS A 471 -12.95 3.08 16.42
C HIS A 471 -13.02 3.82 15.10
N ALA A 472 -12.04 3.58 14.23
CA ALA A 472 -11.94 4.23 12.92
C ALA A 472 -12.59 3.40 11.80
N TYR A 473 -13.25 4.11 10.88
CA TYR A 473 -13.93 3.55 9.71
C TYR A 473 -13.47 4.28 8.45
N ALA A 474 -13.23 3.53 7.38
CA ALA A 474 -12.92 4.11 6.07
C ALA A 474 -14.20 4.56 5.35
N VAL A 475 -14.22 5.77 4.78
CA VAL A 475 -15.34 6.24 3.95
C VAL A 475 -15.11 5.82 2.51
N LEU A 476 -15.74 4.73 2.08
CA LEU A 476 -15.55 4.14 0.76
C LEU A 476 -16.36 4.81 -0.35
N ASP A 477 -17.52 5.40 -0.05
CA ASP A 477 -18.31 6.14 -1.04
C ASP A 477 -19.19 7.21 -0.40
N ILE A 478 -19.56 8.24 -1.16
CA ILE A 478 -20.50 9.29 -0.71
C ILE A 478 -21.55 9.45 -1.80
N ARG A 479 -22.84 9.46 -1.45
CA ARG A 479 -23.93 9.56 -2.42
C ARG A 479 -25.00 10.54 -1.93
N GLU A 480 -25.60 11.23 -2.88
CA GLU A 480 -26.75 12.10 -2.64
C GLU A 480 -27.84 11.80 -3.66
N ARG A 481 -29.10 11.71 -3.22
CA ARG A 481 -30.26 11.59 -4.11
C ARG A 481 -31.52 12.16 -3.48
N LYS A 482 -32.21 13.06 -4.19
CA LYS A 482 -33.47 13.68 -3.76
C LYS A 482 -33.37 14.26 -2.32
N GLY A 483 -32.23 14.90 -2.00
CA GLY A 483 -31.95 15.46 -0.66
C GLY A 483 -31.54 14.45 0.41
N MET A 484 -31.56 13.14 0.13
CA MET A 484 -31.02 12.13 1.04
C MET A 484 -29.53 11.95 0.80
N ARG A 485 -28.76 11.83 1.89
CA ARG A 485 -27.29 11.83 1.89
C ARG A 485 -26.77 10.59 2.58
N PHE A 486 -25.85 9.90 1.92
CA PHE A 486 -25.36 8.59 2.37
C PHE A 486 -23.85 8.51 2.30
N LEU A 487 -23.26 7.82 3.26
CA LEU A 487 -21.86 7.42 3.25
C LEU A 487 -21.78 5.91 3.34
N GLN A 488 -20.92 5.31 2.51
CA GLN A 488 -20.57 3.90 2.62
C GLN A 488 -19.32 3.80 3.48
N LEU A 489 -19.45 3.16 4.64
CA LEU A 489 -18.34 2.97 5.56
C LEU A 489 -17.83 1.53 5.49
N LYS A 490 -16.53 1.35 5.77
CA LYS A 490 -15.96 0.04 6.06
C LYS A 490 -15.39 -0.01 7.46
N ASN A 491 -15.90 -0.94 8.24
CA ASN A 491 -15.28 -1.42 9.47
C ASN A 491 -14.04 -2.27 9.13
N PRO A 492 -12.84 -1.90 9.60
CA PRO A 492 -11.61 -2.67 9.43
C PRO A 492 -11.68 -4.11 9.95
N TRP A 493 -12.53 -4.39 10.95
CA TRP A 493 -12.72 -5.75 11.48
C TRP A 493 -13.38 -6.71 10.48
N SER A 494 -13.93 -6.19 9.39
CA SER A 494 -14.62 -6.94 8.34
C SER A 494 -15.82 -7.75 8.85
N HIS A 495 -16.38 -7.32 9.98
CA HIS A 495 -17.65 -7.75 10.55
C HIS A 495 -18.23 -6.60 11.36
N LEU A 496 -19.46 -6.78 11.87
CA LEU A 496 -20.18 -5.80 12.70
C LEU A 496 -20.50 -4.52 11.92
N ARG A 497 -21.73 -4.48 11.40
CA ARG A 497 -22.29 -3.38 10.61
C ARG A 497 -23.32 -2.58 11.39
N TRP A 498 -23.54 -1.35 10.92
CA TRP A 498 -24.63 -0.49 11.33
C TRP A 498 -25.99 -1.20 11.33
N LYS A 499 -26.71 -1.12 12.44
CA LYS A 499 -28.02 -1.75 12.68
C LYS A 499 -29.20 -0.78 12.59
N GLY A 500 -28.96 0.51 12.32
CA GLY A 500 -30.00 1.53 12.21
C GLY A 500 -30.63 1.62 10.82
N ARG A 501 -31.05 2.84 10.45
CA ARG A 501 -31.67 3.10 9.14
C ARG A 501 -30.72 2.76 8.00
N TYR A 502 -31.24 2.15 6.95
CA TYR A 502 -30.47 1.68 5.80
C TYR A 502 -29.43 0.59 6.15
N SER A 503 -29.68 -0.18 7.21
CA SER A 503 -28.96 -1.43 7.48
C SER A 503 -29.45 -2.57 6.59
N GLU A 504 -28.76 -3.72 6.58
CA GLU A 504 -29.20 -4.89 5.83
C GLU A 504 -30.50 -5.52 6.36
N ARG A 505 -30.93 -5.16 7.58
CA ARG A 505 -32.18 -5.64 8.21
C ARG A 505 -33.30 -4.59 8.22
N ASP A 506 -33.06 -3.42 7.65
CA ASP A 506 -34.06 -2.35 7.62
C ASP A 506 -35.11 -2.58 6.53
N GLU A 507 -36.29 -3.05 6.90
CA GLU A 507 -37.37 -3.29 5.93
C GLU A 507 -38.18 -2.03 5.59
N LYS A 508 -37.97 -0.91 6.30
CA LYS A 508 -38.85 0.25 6.25
C LYS A 508 -38.32 1.37 5.36
N ASN A 509 -37.03 1.69 5.44
CA ASN A 509 -36.48 2.87 4.76
C ASN A 509 -35.92 2.54 3.35
N TRP A 510 -35.64 1.28 3.06
CA TRP A 510 -35.18 0.87 1.73
C TRP A 510 -36.32 0.93 0.71
N THR A 511 -36.06 1.61 -0.41
CA THR A 511 -36.92 1.53 -1.61
C THR A 511 -36.18 0.81 -2.73
N PRO A 512 -36.88 0.14 -3.67
CA PRO A 512 -36.22 -0.51 -4.82
C PRO A 512 -35.35 0.46 -5.64
N GLU A 513 -35.82 1.71 -5.78
CA GLU A 513 -35.09 2.79 -6.45
C GLU A 513 -33.77 3.13 -5.73
N LEU A 514 -33.77 3.15 -4.39
CA LEU A 514 -32.61 3.48 -3.58
C LEU A 514 -31.61 2.32 -3.51
N LEU A 515 -32.09 1.07 -3.36
CA LEU A 515 -31.24 -0.12 -3.39
C LEU A 515 -30.46 -0.23 -4.71
N LYS A 516 -31.14 0.03 -5.83
CA LYS A 516 -30.50 0.07 -7.15
C LYS A 516 -29.45 1.20 -7.26
N TYR A 517 -29.70 2.34 -6.64
CA TYR A 517 -28.81 3.51 -6.72
C TYR A 517 -27.56 3.41 -5.86
N LEU A 518 -27.73 2.93 -4.62
CA LEU A 518 -26.61 2.69 -3.70
C LEU A 518 -25.92 1.34 -3.98
N ASN A 519 -26.42 0.61 -4.97
CA ASN A 519 -25.99 -0.74 -5.33
C ASN A 519 -25.83 -1.62 -4.08
N PHE A 520 -26.90 -1.72 -3.32
CA PHE A 520 -26.94 -2.50 -2.08
C PHE A 520 -27.96 -3.62 -2.23
N ASP A 521 -27.53 -4.84 -1.91
CA ASP A 521 -28.42 -5.99 -1.78
C ASP A 521 -28.46 -6.44 -0.30
N PRO A 522 -29.57 -6.18 0.42
CA PRO A 522 -29.74 -6.58 1.80
C PRO A 522 -29.62 -8.09 1.99
N LYS A 523 -30.08 -8.91 1.02
CA LYS A 523 -30.07 -10.38 1.16
C LYS A 523 -28.65 -10.92 1.12
N THR A 524 -27.83 -10.45 0.18
CA THR A 524 -26.40 -10.81 0.12
C THR A 524 -25.66 -10.28 1.35
N ALA A 525 -25.95 -9.04 1.78
CA ALA A 525 -25.34 -8.47 2.97
C ALA A 525 -25.65 -9.30 4.24
N GLN A 526 -26.88 -9.79 4.42
CA GLN A 526 -27.22 -10.64 5.55
C GLN A 526 -26.49 -12.00 5.56
N LYS A 527 -26.14 -12.52 4.37
CA LYS A 527 -25.41 -13.79 4.23
C LYS A 527 -23.90 -13.64 4.41
N PHE A 528 -23.33 -12.53 3.97
CA PHE A 528 -21.90 -12.29 3.98
C PHE A 528 -21.59 -10.94 4.62
N ASP A 529 -21.07 -10.98 5.84
CA ASP A 529 -20.55 -9.81 6.52
C ASP A 529 -19.10 -9.55 6.13
N ASN A 530 -18.86 -8.38 5.56
CA ASN A 530 -17.54 -7.86 5.19
C ASN A 530 -17.25 -6.51 5.87
N GLY A 531 -18.07 -6.12 6.86
CA GLY A 531 -17.96 -4.86 7.59
C GLY A 531 -18.31 -3.61 6.78
N VAL A 532 -18.82 -3.73 5.56
CA VAL A 532 -19.22 -2.58 4.72
C VAL A 532 -20.72 -2.33 4.82
N PHE A 533 -21.11 -1.08 5.07
CA PHE A 533 -22.50 -0.68 5.22
C PHE A 533 -22.74 0.76 4.76
N TRP A 534 -24.00 1.07 4.44
CA TRP A 534 -24.46 2.44 4.21
C TRP A 534 -25.01 3.04 5.50
N ILE A 535 -24.77 4.32 5.73
CA ILE A 535 -25.34 5.11 6.82
C ILE A 535 -25.82 6.46 6.28
N ALA A 536 -26.92 6.98 6.83
CA ALA A 536 -27.38 8.33 6.52
C ALA A 536 -26.40 9.37 7.10
N TRP A 537 -26.18 10.48 6.40
CA TRP A 537 -25.32 11.57 6.88
C TRP A 537 -25.75 12.09 8.25
N GLU A 538 -27.07 12.20 8.47
CA GLU A 538 -27.64 12.66 9.73
C GLU A 538 -27.31 11.71 10.89
N ASP A 539 -27.33 10.40 10.64
CA ASP A 539 -26.98 9.38 11.63
C ASP A 539 -25.47 9.39 11.89
N LEU A 540 -24.64 9.54 10.85
CA LEU A 540 -23.19 9.68 11.04
C LEU A 540 -22.86 10.89 11.93
N CYS A 541 -23.47 12.04 11.67
CA CYS A 541 -23.31 13.25 12.49
C CYS A 541 -23.86 13.12 13.92
N GLN A 542 -24.54 12.04 14.25
CA GLN A 542 -25.08 11.78 15.58
C GLN A 542 -24.20 10.81 16.38
N TYR A 543 -23.60 9.81 15.72
CA TYR A 543 -22.88 8.71 16.39
C TYR A 543 -21.35 8.77 16.25
N TYR A 544 -20.83 9.67 15.43
CA TYR A 544 -19.40 9.83 15.19
C TYR A 544 -18.92 11.19 15.69
N ASP A 545 -17.71 11.23 16.26
CA ASP A 545 -17.17 12.44 16.89
C ASP A 545 -16.30 13.26 15.94
N VAL A 546 -15.69 12.61 14.94
CA VAL A 546 -14.63 13.22 14.15
C VAL A 546 -14.55 12.68 12.73
N ILE A 547 -14.31 13.58 11.79
CA ILE A 547 -13.93 13.26 10.40
C ILE A 547 -12.46 13.62 10.22
N TYR A 548 -11.69 12.69 9.70
CA TYR A 548 -10.28 12.88 9.35
C TYR A 548 -10.18 13.00 7.83
N LEU A 549 -9.56 14.09 7.38
CA LEU A 549 -9.31 14.36 5.99
C LEU A 549 -7.82 14.28 5.72
N SER A 550 -7.45 13.62 4.64
CA SER A 550 -6.09 13.69 4.11
C SER A 550 -6.17 14.25 2.70
N TRP A 551 -5.61 15.43 2.48
CA TRP A 551 -5.70 16.19 1.25
C TRP A 551 -4.58 15.84 0.28
N ASN A 552 -4.95 15.67 -0.99
CA ASN A 552 -4.01 15.40 -2.06
C ASN A 552 -2.99 16.57 -2.19
N PRO A 553 -1.68 16.31 -2.03
CA PRO A 553 -0.65 17.34 -2.16
C PRO A 553 -0.70 18.09 -3.51
N ALA A 554 -1.20 17.46 -4.57
CA ALA A 554 -1.33 18.10 -5.89
C ALA A 554 -2.32 19.29 -5.95
N LEU A 555 -3.11 19.49 -4.90
CA LEU A 555 -3.96 20.68 -4.75
C LEU A 555 -3.17 21.95 -4.42
N PHE A 556 -1.99 21.78 -3.84
CA PHE A 556 -1.13 22.86 -3.38
C PHE A 556 -0.13 23.15 -4.50
N LYS A 557 -0.30 24.30 -5.16
CA LYS A 557 0.56 24.70 -6.28
C LYS A 557 2.01 24.91 -5.85
N ASP A 558 2.18 25.47 -4.66
CA ASP A 558 3.46 25.78 -4.05
C ASP A 558 3.51 25.08 -2.69
N SER A 559 4.60 24.37 -2.41
CA SER A 559 4.86 23.72 -1.13
C SER A 559 6.32 23.91 -0.73
N SER A 560 6.57 24.04 0.56
CA SER A 560 7.92 24.08 1.11
C SER A 560 7.91 23.36 2.46
N CYS A 561 8.97 22.59 2.72
CA CYS A 561 9.19 21.92 4.00
C CYS A 561 10.50 22.45 4.60
N ILE A 562 10.54 22.57 5.93
CA ILE A 562 11.72 22.95 6.69
C ILE A 562 11.82 22.01 7.88
N HIS A 563 13.01 21.43 8.07
CA HIS A 563 13.32 20.63 9.26
C HIS A 563 14.24 21.41 10.21
N SER A 564 13.82 21.56 11.46
CA SER A 564 14.59 22.27 12.48
C SER A 564 14.44 21.60 13.83
N SER A 565 15.45 21.77 14.69
CA SER A 565 15.39 21.38 16.10
C SER A 565 15.67 22.59 16.99
N TRP A 566 15.06 22.62 18.16
CA TRP A 566 15.33 23.59 19.21
C TRP A 566 15.18 22.90 20.56
N ASP A 567 15.85 23.42 21.59
CA ASP A 567 15.78 22.87 22.95
C ASP A 567 14.48 23.36 23.61
N GLY A 568 13.62 22.43 24.05
CA GLY A 568 12.38 22.77 24.77
C GLY A 568 12.61 23.50 26.11
N LYS A 569 13.85 23.54 26.61
CA LYS A 569 14.25 24.36 27.78
C LYS A 569 14.56 25.81 27.43
N GLN A 570 14.72 26.14 26.14
CA GLN A 570 15.00 27.50 25.67
C GLN A 570 13.69 28.22 25.34
N GLY A 571 13.32 29.19 26.17
CA GLY A 571 12.05 29.90 26.10
C GLY A 571 11.39 29.97 27.49
N PRO A 572 10.41 30.85 27.71
CA PRO A 572 9.72 30.86 28.99
C PRO A 572 8.87 29.59 29.14
N VAL A 573 8.86 28.99 30.34
CA VAL A 573 8.01 27.82 30.70
C VAL A 573 6.52 28.06 30.43
N LYS A 574 6.13 29.33 30.33
CA LYS A 574 4.83 29.79 29.85
C LYS A 574 5.07 30.87 28.80
N ASP A 575 4.48 30.70 27.61
CA ASP A 575 4.52 31.66 26.49
C ASP A 575 4.01 33.08 26.81
N VAL A 576 3.50 33.29 28.02
CA VAL A 576 2.97 34.56 28.54
C VAL A 576 4.05 35.63 28.72
N TYR A 577 5.33 35.26 28.91
CA TYR A 577 6.39 36.23 29.24
C TYR A 577 7.14 36.80 28.02
N SER A 578 7.48 35.96 27.03
CA SER A 578 8.13 36.39 25.77
C SER A 578 8.20 35.26 24.77
N LEU A 579 7.67 35.47 23.56
CA LEU A 579 7.75 34.53 22.44
C LEU A 579 9.03 34.72 21.59
N ALA A 580 9.84 35.75 21.89
CA ALA A 580 10.94 36.17 21.01
C ALA A 580 12.06 35.13 20.88
N ASN A 581 12.18 34.23 21.87
CA ASN A 581 13.21 33.19 21.90
C ASN A 581 12.81 31.91 21.15
N ASN A 582 11.55 31.79 20.70
CA ASN A 582 11.13 30.68 19.85
C ASN A 582 11.68 30.85 18.42
N PRO A 583 11.90 29.76 17.67
CA PRO A 583 12.22 29.85 16.24
C PRO A 583 11.20 30.69 15.48
N GLN A 584 11.68 31.62 14.66
CA GLN A 584 10.84 32.52 13.86
C GLN A 584 11.05 32.25 12.38
N TYR A 585 9.94 32.15 11.65
CA TYR A 585 9.94 31.92 10.21
C TYR A 585 9.17 33.06 9.54
N ARG A 586 9.67 33.52 8.39
CA ARG A 586 8.99 34.52 7.57
C ARG A 586 8.39 33.83 6.35
N LEU A 587 7.08 33.96 6.19
CA LEU A 587 6.37 33.55 4.98
C LEU A 587 5.97 34.79 4.19
N GLU A 588 6.43 34.87 2.95
CA GLU A 588 6.03 35.92 2.00
C GLU A 588 5.03 35.33 1.00
N VAL A 589 3.81 35.88 0.99
CA VAL A 589 2.73 35.40 0.11
C VAL A 589 2.43 36.47 -0.93
N GLN A 590 2.73 36.17 -2.20
CA GLN A 590 2.30 37.00 -3.32
C GLN A 590 0.87 36.60 -3.70
N CYS A 591 -0.11 37.27 -3.10
CA CYS A 591 -1.52 36.96 -3.32
C CYS A 591 -1.96 37.36 -4.74
N PRO A 592 -2.50 36.42 -5.55
CA PRO A 592 -3.21 36.77 -6.77
C PRO A 592 -4.49 37.57 -6.44
N ALA A 593 -5.05 38.25 -7.44
CA ALA A 593 -6.34 38.94 -7.30
C ALA A 593 -7.42 37.95 -6.83
N GLY A 594 -7.98 38.17 -5.65
CA GLY A 594 -8.95 37.26 -4.99
C GLY A 594 -8.44 36.57 -3.72
N GLY A 595 -7.15 36.72 -3.38
CA GLY A 595 -6.55 36.15 -2.17
C GLY A 595 -5.98 34.74 -2.36
N ALA A 596 -5.25 34.25 -1.35
CA ALA A 596 -4.67 32.91 -1.31
C ALA A 596 -4.93 32.28 0.06
N ALA A 597 -5.14 30.96 0.06
CA ALA A 597 -5.18 30.17 1.30
C ALA A 597 -3.81 29.55 1.54
N VAL A 598 -3.29 29.72 2.76
CA VAL A 598 -2.03 29.13 3.21
C VAL A 598 -2.35 28.05 4.24
N TRP A 599 -1.73 26.88 4.05
CA TRP A 599 -1.83 25.77 4.99
C TRP A 599 -0.47 25.57 5.63
N VAL A 600 -0.44 25.51 6.96
CA VAL A 600 0.78 25.28 7.73
C VAL A 600 0.59 23.99 8.51
N LEU A 601 1.32 22.96 8.10
CA LEU A 601 1.37 21.69 8.80
C LEU A 601 2.59 21.68 9.73
N LEU A 602 2.33 21.66 11.04
CA LEU A 602 3.39 21.53 12.04
C LEU A 602 3.45 20.08 12.51
N THR A 603 4.61 19.45 12.39
CA THR A 603 4.86 18.08 12.84
C THR A 603 6.08 18.04 13.75
N ARG A 604 6.02 17.19 14.77
CA ARG A 604 7.18 16.84 15.59
C ARG A 604 7.75 15.52 15.07
N HIS A 605 9.07 15.45 14.97
CA HIS A 605 9.73 14.20 14.62
C HIS A 605 9.59 13.20 15.76
N ILE A 606 9.19 11.99 15.43
CA ILE A 606 9.05 10.86 16.34
C ILE A 606 10.41 10.16 16.41
N THR A 607 10.90 9.92 17.62
CA THR A 607 12.12 9.14 17.86
C THR A 607 11.90 7.98 18.83
N ASP A 608 10.80 7.96 19.56
CA ASP A 608 10.51 6.99 20.60
C ASP A 608 9.00 6.68 20.68
N LYS A 609 8.62 5.42 20.94
CA LYS A 609 7.21 5.00 21.06
C LYS A 609 6.55 5.52 22.34
N ASP A 610 7.31 5.67 23.42
CA ASP A 610 6.77 6.13 24.71
C ASP A 610 6.37 7.59 24.65
N ASP A 611 7.06 8.37 23.81
CA ASP A 611 6.70 9.75 23.50
C ASP A 611 5.30 9.85 22.89
N PHE A 612 4.93 8.94 21.98
CA PHE A 612 3.56 8.82 21.47
C PHE A 612 2.56 8.38 22.54
N ALA A 613 2.90 7.33 23.29
CA ALA A 613 1.98 6.75 24.26
C ALA A 613 1.63 7.70 25.41
N GLN A 614 2.56 8.59 25.76
CA GLN A 614 2.44 9.46 26.93
C GLN A 614 2.18 10.92 26.55
N ASN A 615 2.44 11.30 25.29
CA ASN A 615 2.19 12.61 24.70
C ASN A 615 2.56 13.78 25.64
N ARG A 616 3.83 13.81 26.06
CA ARG A 616 4.32 14.71 27.13
C ARG A 616 4.63 16.13 26.66
N GLU A 617 4.75 16.35 25.36
CA GLU A 617 5.15 17.63 24.79
C GLU A 617 4.14 18.08 23.73
N PHE A 618 3.77 19.36 23.78
CA PHE A 618 2.86 19.98 22.83
C PHE A 618 3.62 21.00 22.00
N ILE A 619 3.39 20.98 20.69
CA ILE A 619 3.91 21.97 19.76
C ILE A 619 2.77 22.86 19.30
N THR A 620 3.07 24.13 19.08
CA THR A 620 2.10 25.07 18.54
C THR A 620 2.79 26.17 17.74
N LEU A 621 1.99 26.95 17.01
CA LEU A 621 2.47 28.09 16.25
C LEU A 621 1.56 29.30 16.45
N VAL A 622 2.16 30.48 16.38
CA VAL A 622 1.46 31.76 16.40
C VAL A 622 1.83 32.53 15.14
N VAL A 623 0.83 33.02 14.42
CA VAL A 623 1.05 33.76 13.17
C VAL A 623 0.82 35.25 13.41
N TYR A 624 1.80 36.06 13.01
CA TYR A 624 1.74 37.52 13.02
C TYR A 624 1.84 38.05 11.59
N LYS A 625 1.13 39.14 11.29
CA LYS A 625 1.43 39.99 10.14
C LYS A 625 2.75 40.73 10.36
N SER A 626 3.36 41.20 9.28
CA SER A 626 4.63 41.93 9.32
C SER A 626 4.59 43.23 10.13
N ASP A 627 3.40 43.78 10.37
CA ASP A 627 3.15 44.93 11.24
C ASP A 627 3.03 44.56 12.74
N GLY A 628 3.24 43.29 13.08
CA GLY A 628 3.13 42.75 14.44
C GLY A 628 1.70 42.38 14.86
N LYS A 629 0.69 42.55 13.98
CA LYS A 629 -0.69 42.17 14.31
C LYS A 629 -0.84 40.64 14.33
N LYS A 630 -1.32 40.10 15.45
CA LYS A 630 -1.63 38.66 15.57
C LYS A 630 -2.76 38.27 14.60
N VAL A 631 -2.57 37.17 13.87
CA VAL A 631 -3.50 36.63 12.86
C VAL A 631 -4.09 35.30 13.31
N TYR A 632 -3.28 34.48 14.00
CA TYR A 632 -3.69 33.18 14.48
C TYR A 632 -3.07 32.92 15.84
N TYR A 633 -3.90 32.49 16.79
CA TYR A 633 -3.50 31.97 18.10
C TYR A 633 -4.27 30.69 18.41
N PRO A 634 -3.63 29.65 18.94
CA PRO A 634 -4.31 28.43 19.36
C PRO A 634 -5.35 28.74 20.45
N GLY A 635 -6.63 28.42 20.19
CA GLY A 635 -7.72 28.57 21.16
C GLY A 635 -8.46 29.91 21.18
N GLU A 636 -8.13 30.86 20.30
CA GLU A 636 -8.86 32.14 20.13
C GLU A 636 -9.85 32.13 18.93
N LEU A 637 -10.29 30.95 18.45
CA LEU A 637 -11.24 30.81 17.33
C LEU A 637 -12.58 30.22 17.77
#